data_AF-A0A9P0AEQ0-F1
#
_entry.id   AF-A0A9P0AEQ0-F1
#
_cell.length_a   1.000
_cell.length_b   1.000
_cell.length_c   1.000
_cell.angle_alpha   90.00
_cell.angle_beta   90.00
_cell.angle_gamma   90.00
#
_symmetry.space_group_name_H-M   'P 1'
#
loop_
_entity.id
_entity.type
_entity.pdbx_description
1 polymer ?
#
loop_
_entity_poly.entity_id
_entity_poly.type
_entity_poly.pdbx_seq_one_letter_code
_entity_poly.pdbx_strand_id
1 'polypeptide(L)'
;MQVSVGTNAVWAVSNDNRVWFRKGVRSARGGHMSDELARGAGWVEMVGNMSYVSITDNDQVWAIGNDDRQIYCRVGIIPTELTGKKWKPLSAPVQVASSNTESDDGANHSSVESNENRVSSTPSAPALNASDDENGTNKSTIIDSGNEVDQSRRSIPAWGPINSAGSLLAKEVNPEVDDRGLESVPLHEKQDDSNSEDVNNSCWICISAGGLNVDPASLPDWFLEGDSSKVISAPWRTKILNDLKIAHSKSTENFEHYELAVETKSWISNGKCKVCLQGWQNFEDCTIELEWIGCKTGVLDFGTFSILSLDRSSTRAQLSLNEITCVMNISGPGNPCLALHTIYSTRLKISPLQLQFTSDTQFAEWLANFSSVCAQLHNAQGSPSCSSVWATTALGDVYVFDPITLESKQLKDSLFYKEFDVKGKSVPLALPLLNSFPPGSKLIVEGMPLEDDPNRFAIDLECGGSRNIALHLNPRLRERVFVRNSKKNGDWGEEDRDGPQLFAPGAEFKLQIECQEEGFKILLCEMPITYFEHRMNPEGITELRISGDVVVSEVTYATPSAILEQEELYWRQIGGHLDVVETCASGVTWGLGLNKVPWVYTGGWGGAFLGGLELTNTNIHSMEDTYHYYVYENQRWNPFGGYTTHGLPTDRPMWSDETGCEKKSFETTKLPNRHWQWVTDWCIDYDTPGGTDKDGWQYAIDFPATYHPQNCLTDTVRRRRWYRTCKLQSTGPWLEVGNTKLQDVSLFYNEGTQCTYVWGVAVYGDTLFRHNVSPKNPMGSSWEHIPNDQALTNISCGSNNQVWAIGRSGCAFWRIGINSSNPIGDMWEAVEAPNGCQLTKVTVGKCGIWVLNSSGSIYVRKEVTPVFPEGTHWQQVENTSDGNFIDISADRSEVWAVTESKSVYLRSGITSDNPAGSLWIPDYVLTGSTFLLEV
;
A
#
# COMPACT_ATOMS: atom_id res chain seq x y z
N MET A 1 -36.37 -14.42 -0.53
CA MET A 1 -36.76 -14.97 -1.83
C MET A 1 -35.58 -14.72 -2.74
N GLN A 2 -35.07 -15.77 -3.39
CA GLN A 2 -33.81 -15.74 -4.12
C GLN A 2 -34.07 -16.31 -5.52
N VAL A 3 -33.48 -15.72 -6.56
CA VAL A 3 -33.71 -16.09 -7.96
C VAL A 3 -32.35 -16.26 -8.63
N SER A 4 -32.22 -17.26 -9.49
CA SER A 4 -31.04 -17.49 -10.32
C SER A 4 -31.48 -17.76 -11.77
N VAL A 5 -30.67 -17.33 -12.73
CA VAL A 5 -30.97 -17.33 -14.16
C VAL A 5 -29.83 -18.03 -14.91
N GLY A 6 -30.17 -18.97 -15.79
CA GLY A 6 -29.29 -19.57 -16.80
C GLY A 6 -29.73 -19.16 -18.22
N THR A 7 -29.12 -19.76 -19.25
CA THR A 7 -29.37 -19.41 -20.65
C THR A 7 -30.82 -19.66 -21.09
N ASN A 8 -31.49 -20.69 -20.59
CA ASN A 8 -32.90 -21.02 -20.88
C ASN A 8 -33.72 -21.37 -19.64
N ALA A 9 -33.11 -21.43 -18.45
CA ALA A 9 -33.77 -21.77 -17.20
C ALA A 9 -33.79 -20.59 -16.23
N VAL A 10 -34.89 -20.40 -15.51
CA VAL A 10 -34.94 -19.53 -14.32
C VAL A 10 -35.50 -20.33 -13.16
N TRP A 11 -34.79 -20.31 -12.04
CA TRP A 11 -35.16 -21.00 -10.80
C TRP A 11 -35.20 -20.01 -9.64
N ALA A 12 -36.05 -20.27 -8.66
CA ALA A 12 -36.20 -19.42 -7.49
C ALA A 12 -36.45 -20.23 -6.22
N VAL A 13 -36.09 -19.66 -5.07
CA VAL A 13 -36.41 -20.14 -3.72
C VAL A 13 -37.30 -19.11 -3.04
N SER A 14 -38.49 -19.50 -2.59
CA SER A 14 -39.41 -18.63 -1.84
C SER A 14 -39.02 -18.53 -0.36
N ASN A 15 -39.64 -17.62 0.39
CA ASN A 15 -39.31 -17.38 1.81
C ASN A 15 -39.63 -18.58 2.73
N ASP A 16 -40.42 -19.54 2.25
CA ASP A 16 -40.74 -20.82 2.89
C ASP A 16 -39.89 -21.99 2.35
N ASN A 17 -38.73 -21.68 1.73
CA ASN A 17 -37.71 -22.62 1.26
C ASN A 17 -38.15 -23.58 0.13
N ARG A 18 -39.30 -23.37 -0.49
CA ARG A 18 -39.73 -24.12 -1.69
C ARG A 18 -38.97 -23.65 -2.93
N VAL A 19 -38.65 -24.58 -3.81
CA VAL A 19 -38.01 -24.28 -5.10
C VAL A 19 -39.04 -24.16 -6.22
N TRP A 20 -38.83 -23.22 -7.14
CA TRP A 20 -39.71 -22.93 -8.26
C TRP A 20 -38.92 -22.86 -9.57
N PHE A 21 -39.49 -23.37 -10.67
CA PHE A 21 -38.96 -23.25 -12.03
C PHE A 21 -39.90 -22.42 -12.92
N ARG A 22 -39.33 -21.50 -13.70
CA ARG A 22 -40.09 -20.71 -14.69
C ARG A 22 -40.21 -21.48 -16.00
N LYS A 23 -41.39 -22.06 -16.25
CA LYS A 23 -41.69 -22.72 -17.54
C LYS A 23 -41.73 -21.71 -18.68
N GLY A 24 -41.25 -22.12 -19.85
CA GLY A 24 -41.42 -21.39 -21.12
C GLY A 24 -40.41 -20.29 -21.40
N VAL A 25 -39.40 -20.09 -20.53
CA VAL A 25 -38.25 -19.24 -20.84
C VAL A 25 -37.39 -19.94 -21.91
N ARG A 26 -36.97 -19.19 -22.93
CA ARG A 26 -36.00 -19.63 -23.95
C ARG A 26 -35.19 -18.46 -24.48
N SER A 27 -33.88 -18.63 -24.62
CA SER A 27 -33.03 -17.68 -25.34
C SER A 27 -32.98 -18.01 -26.83
N ALA A 28 -33.21 -17.01 -27.68
CA ALA A 28 -33.15 -17.17 -29.12
C ALA A 28 -31.73 -16.88 -29.64
N ARG A 29 -31.00 -17.91 -30.08
CA ARG A 29 -29.76 -17.74 -30.86
C ARG A 29 -30.09 -17.29 -32.30
N GLY A 30 -30.60 -16.06 -32.46
CA GLY A 30 -30.95 -15.49 -33.75
C GLY A 30 -31.97 -14.35 -33.73
N GLY A 31 -31.59 -13.16 -33.22
CA GLY A 31 -32.07 -11.84 -33.69
C GLY A 31 -33.52 -11.39 -33.39
N HIS A 32 -34.49 -12.30 -33.24
CA HIS A 32 -35.88 -11.94 -32.92
C HIS A 32 -36.40 -12.76 -31.74
N MET A 33 -36.42 -12.14 -30.56
CA MET A 33 -37.22 -12.63 -29.43
C MET A 33 -38.62 -12.05 -29.51
N SER A 34 -39.64 -12.86 -29.17
CA SER A 34 -40.90 -12.31 -28.67
C SER A 34 -40.78 -12.12 -27.16
N ASP A 35 -41.27 -10.98 -26.66
CA ASP A 35 -41.37 -10.66 -25.23
C ASP A 35 -41.98 -11.80 -24.40
N GLU A 36 -42.92 -12.54 -24.99
CA GLU A 36 -43.62 -13.67 -24.39
C GLU A 36 -42.68 -14.83 -24.02
N LEU A 37 -41.64 -15.09 -24.83
CA LEU A 37 -40.66 -16.16 -24.59
C LEU A 37 -39.60 -15.78 -23.55
N ALA A 38 -39.32 -14.48 -23.38
CA ALA A 38 -38.47 -13.99 -22.29
C ALA A 38 -39.24 -13.99 -20.96
N ARG A 39 -40.52 -13.60 -20.96
CA ARG A 39 -41.38 -13.58 -19.77
C ARG A 39 -41.64 -14.97 -19.21
N GLY A 40 -41.84 -15.98 -20.07
CA GLY A 40 -42.20 -17.35 -19.69
C GLY A 40 -43.71 -17.54 -19.37
N ALA A 41 -44.17 -18.79 -19.40
CA ALA A 41 -45.59 -19.16 -19.39
C ALA A 41 -46.18 -19.46 -18.00
N GLY A 42 -45.39 -20.00 -17.05
CA GLY A 42 -45.85 -20.28 -15.68
C GLY A 42 -44.70 -20.47 -14.70
N TRP A 43 -44.95 -20.35 -13.39
CA TRP A 43 -44.05 -20.89 -12.36
C TRP A 43 -44.56 -22.27 -11.95
N VAL A 44 -43.64 -23.20 -11.69
CA VAL A 44 -43.97 -24.56 -11.24
C VAL A 44 -43.08 -24.92 -10.07
N GLU A 45 -43.71 -25.37 -9.00
CA GLU A 45 -43.02 -25.85 -7.80
C GLU A 45 -42.21 -27.11 -8.13
N MET A 46 -40.97 -27.15 -7.68
CA MET A 46 -40.03 -28.22 -7.91
C MET A 46 -39.79 -28.96 -6.60
N VAL A 47 -39.93 -30.28 -6.61
CA VAL A 47 -39.82 -31.13 -5.41
C VAL A 47 -38.46 -30.94 -4.72
N GLY A 48 -38.49 -30.56 -3.44
CA GLY A 48 -37.35 -30.39 -2.53
C GLY A 48 -37.36 -29.02 -1.84
N ASN A 49 -37.00 -28.97 -0.54
CA ASN A 49 -36.80 -27.72 0.20
C ASN A 49 -35.32 -27.32 0.15
N MET A 50 -35.04 -26.12 -0.37
CA MET A 50 -33.68 -25.59 -0.49
C MET A 50 -33.59 -24.23 0.18
N SER A 51 -32.45 -23.96 0.82
CA SER A 51 -32.14 -22.63 1.38
C SER A 51 -31.52 -21.68 0.36
N TYR A 52 -30.95 -22.22 -0.74
CA TYR A 52 -30.32 -21.46 -1.82
C TYR A 52 -30.33 -22.24 -3.14
N VAL A 53 -30.41 -21.57 -4.30
CA VAL A 53 -30.25 -22.18 -5.65
C VAL A 53 -29.33 -21.35 -6.54
N SER A 54 -28.49 -21.98 -7.36
CA SER A 54 -27.62 -21.33 -8.35
C SER A 54 -27.67 -22.09 -9.67
N ILE A 55 -27.64 -21.36 -10.80
CA ILE A 55 -27.67 -21.93 -12.15
C ILE A 55 -26.43 -21.46 -12.90
N THR A 56 -25.86 -22.36 -13.67
CA THR A 56 -24.74 -22.11 -14.60
C THR A 56 -25.24 -21.62 -15.97
N ASP A 57 -24.30 -21.11 -16.78
CA ASP A 57 -24.53 -20.70 -18.16
C ASP A 57 -25.03 -21.85 -19.07
N ASN A 58 -24.65 -23.10 -18.79
CA ASN A 58 -25.14 -24.30 -19.48
C ASN A 58 -26.43 -24.91 -18.87
N ASP A 59 -27.20 -24.09 -18.14
CA ASP A 59 -28.49 -24.40 -17.50
C ASP A 59 -28.44 -25.47 -16.39
N GLN A 60 -27.26 -25.97 -15.98
CA GLN A 60 -27.16 -26.91 -14.84
C GLN A 60 -27.42 -26.19 -13.52
N VAL A 61 -28.17 -26.85 -12.63
CA VAL A 61 -28.71 -26.26 -11.39
C VAL A 61 -28.12 -26.92 -10.16
N TRP A 62 -27.68 -26.09 -9.23
CA TRP A 62 -27.10 -26.43 -7.95
C TRP A 62 -27.91 -25.79 -6.82
N ALA A 63 -27.95 -26.40 -5.64
CA ALA A 63 -28.70 -25.88 -4.50
C ALA A 63 -28.06 -26.29 -3.17
N ILE A 64 -28.52 -25.69 -2.08
CA ILE A 64 -28.23 -26.14 -0.71
C ILE A 64 -29.52 -26.55 -0.05
N GLY A 65 -29.57 -27.76 0.50
CA GLY A 65 -30.71 -28.29 1.23
C GLY A 65 -31.07 -27.41 2.43
N ASN A 66 -32.37 -27.24 2.70
CA ASN A 66 -32.78 -26.40 3.83
C ASN A 66 -32.46 -27.06 5.18
N ASP A 67 -32.73 -28.37 5.27
CA ASP A 67 -32.79 -29.10 6.54
C ASP A 67 -31.46 -29.77 6.89
N ASP A 68 -30.68 -30.20 5.89
CA ASP A 68 -29.39 -30.89 6.04
C ASP A 68 -28.16 -30.00 5.72
N ARG A 69 -28.38 -28.82 5.12
CA ARG A 69 -27.33 -27.89 4.65
C ARG A 69 -26.29 -28.53 3.72
N GLN A 70 -26.66 -29.59 3.02
CA GLN A 70 -25.81 -30.26 2.03
C GLN A 70 -25.92 -29.61 0.65
N ILE A 71 -24.88 -29.76 -0.17
CA ILE A 71 -24.90 -29.32 -1.58
C ILE A 71 -25.67 -30.35 -2.42
N TYR A 72 -26.57 -29.88 -3.27
CA TYR A 72 -27.34 -30.68 -4.22
C TYR A 72 -27.10 -30.24 -5.65
N CYS A 73 -27.10 -31.19 -6.59
CA CYS A 73 -27.19 -30.93 -8.03
C CYS A 73 -28.50 -31.49 -8.61
N ARG A 74 -29.09 -30.80 -9.60
CA ARG A 74 -30.31 -31.25 -10.27
C ARG A 74 -29.93 -32.12 -11.47
N VAL A 75 -30.06 -33.44 -11.32
CA VAL A 75 -29.62 -34.41 -12.33
C VAL A 75 -30.68 -34.62 -13.41
N GLY A 76 -30.22 -34.79 -14.65
CA GLY A 76 -31.06 -35.01 -15.83
C GLY A 76 -31.48 -33.74 -16.55
N ILE A 77 -30.86 -32.59 -16.23
CA ILE A 77 -31.02 -31.36 -17.02
C ILE A 77 -30.26 -31.53 -18.34
N ILE A 78 -31.00 -31.50 -19.44
CA ILE A 78 -30.48 -31.46 -20.81
C ILE A 78 -31.21 -30.36 -21.59
N PRO A 79 -30.71 -29.89 -22.76
CA PRO A 79 -31.33 -28.77 -23.49
C PRO A 79 -32.80 -28.97 -23.90
N THR A 80 -33.30 -30.21 -23.89
CA THR A 80 -34.71 -30.56 -24.14
C THR A 80 -35.54 -30.79 -22.87
N GLU A 81 -34.92 -30.86 -21.68
CA GLU A 81 -35.54 -31.19 -20.39
C GLU A 81 -34.92 -30.36 -19.24
N LEU A 82 -35.22 -29.06 -19.21
CA LEU A 82 -34.56 -28.07 -18.34
C LEU A 82 -34.96 -28.13 -16.85
N THR A 83 -35.99 -28.90 -16.49
CA THR A 83 -36.41 -29.11 -15.08
C THR A 83 -35.54 -30.14 -14.34
N GLY A 84 -34.83 -30.99 -15.10
CA GLY A 84 -34.21 -32.19 -14.57
C GLY A 84 -35.20 -33.15 -13.89
N LYS A 85 -34.67 -34.28 -13.42
CA LYS A 85 -35.49 -35.40 -12.90
C LYS A 85 -35.53 -35.44 -11.39
N LYS A 86 -34.40 -35.21 -10.73
CA LYS A 86 -34.29 -35.20 -9.26
C LYS A 86 -33.12 -34.37 -8.78
N TRP A 87 -33.16 -33.98 -7.51
CA TRP A 87 -31.96 -33.58 -6.79
C TRP A 87 -31.10 -34.82 -6.48
N LYS A 88 -29.79 -34.66 -6.54
CA LYS A 88 -28.80 -35.63 -6.06
C LYS A 88 -27.89 -34.87 -5.08
N PRO A 89 -27.76 -35.30 -3.82
CA PRO A 89 -26.78 -34.70 -2.92
C PRO A 89 -25.36 -34.98 -3.44
N LEU A 90 -24.47 -34.02 -3.24
CA LEU A 90 -23.04 -34.25 -3.29
C LEU A 90 -22.52 -34.38 -1.86
N SER A 91 -21.89 -35.51 -1.55
CA SER A 91 -20.86 -35.52 -0.52
C SER A 91 -19.64 -34.79 -1.06
N ALA A 92 -19.61 -33.47 -0.90
CA ALA A 92 -18.35 -32.75 -0.94
C ALA A 92 -17.63 -33.10 0.37
N PRO A 93 -16.45 -33.76 0.34
CA PRO A 93 -15.72 -34.03 1.57
C PRO A 93 -15.34 -32.68 2.18
N VAL A 94 -15.90 -32.39 3.36
CA VAL A 94 -15.31 -31.36 4.23
C VAL A 94 -13.94 -31.90 4.57
N GLN A 95 -12.89 -31.35 3.93
CA GLN A 95 -11.52 -31.60 4.33
C GLN A 95 -11.31 -30.95 5.70
N VAL A 96 -11.76 -31.66 6.73
CA VAL A 96 -11.14 -31.59 8.03
C VAL A 96 -9.69 -32.01 7.79
N ALA A 97 -8.76 -31.07 7.97
CA ALA A 97 -7.37 -31.41 8.20
C ALA A 97 -7.29 -32.07 9.58
N SER A 98 -7.66 -33.35 9.64
CA SER A 98 -7.54 -34.22 10.80
C SER A 98 -6.63 -35.37 10.41
N SER A 99 -5.59 -35.59 11.21
CA SER A 99 -4.54 -36.58 11.03
C SER A 99 -5.03 -37.89 10.38
N ASN A 100 -4.59 -38.07 9.12
CA ASN A 100 -4.68 -39.21 8.17
C ASN A 100 -5.03 -40.59 8.79
N THR A 101 -5.80 -41.48 8.15
CA THR A 101 -5.45 -42.21 6.89
C THR A 101 -6.64 -43.00 6.27
N GLU A 102 -6.44 -43.45 5.02
CA GLU A 102 -7.31 -44.17 4.05
C GLU A 102 -8.09 -45.43 4.51
N SER A 103 -9.30 -45.69 3.95
CA SER A 103 -9.58 -46.72 2.91
C SER A 103 -11.07 -47.13 2.77
N ASP A 104 -11.44 -47.58 1.56
CA ASP A 104 -12.77 -47.68 0.92
C ASP A 104 -13.59 -48.99 1.20
N ASP A 105 -14.95 -48.95 1.14
CA ASP A 105 -15.85 -49.97 0.52
C ASP A 105 -17.38 -49.80 0.81
N GLY A 106 -18.27 -50.11 -0.16
CA GLY A 106 -19.41 -51.03 0.19
C GLY A 106 -20.94 -50.72 0.09
N ALA A 107 -21.46 -49.89 -0.83
CA ALA A 107 -22.77 -50.04 -1.54
C ALA A 107 -24.19 -50.31 -0.86
N ASN A 108 -25.18 -49.52 -1.34
CA ASN A 108 -26.53 -49.90 -1.88
C ASN A 108 -27.88 -49.94 -1.07
N HIS A 109 -28.90 -49.27 -1.69
CA HIS A 109 -30.38 -49.46 -1.62
C HIS A 109 -31.13 -49.18 -0.29
N SER A 110 -32.41 -48.73 -0.21
CA SER A 110 -33.52 -48.56 -1.18
C SER A 110 -34.54 -47.44 -0.81
N SER A 111 -35.48 -47.16 -1.72
CA SER A 111 -36.56 -46.14 -1.72
C SER A 111 -37.88 -46.50 -0.97
N VAL A 112 -38.73 -45.48 -0.66
CA VAL A 112 -40.22 -45.40 -0.71
C VAL A 112 -40.67 -44.09 0.03
N GLU A 113 -41.30 -43.07 -0.60
CA GLU A 113 -42.75 -42.85 -0.88
C GLU A 113 -43.71 -42.86 0.36
N SER A 114 -44.81 -42.12 0.48
CA SER A 114 -45.34 -40.84 -0.09
C SER A 114 -46.68 -40.44 0.61
N ASN A 115 -47.27 -39.27 0.28
CA ASN A 115 -48.71 -38.87 0.43
C ASN A 115 -49.25 -38.44 1.84
N GLU A 116 -49.76 -37.22 2.08
CA GLU A 116 -51.01 -36.50 1.63
C GLU A 116 -52.22 -36.67 2.63
N ASN A 117 -53.18 -35.75 2.90
CA ASN A 117 -53.57 -34.42 2.38
C ASN A 117 -54.61 -33.64 3.31
N ARG A 118 -55.00 -32.39 2.93
CA ARG A 118 -56.29 -31.63 3.13
C ARG A 118 -56.61 -30.62 4.31
N VAL A 119 -56.99 -29.38 3.90
CA VAL A 119 -58.19 -28.53 4.30
C VAL A 119 -58.18 -27.74 5.65
N SER A 120 -58.76 -26.51 5.84
CA SER A 120 -59.11 -25.34 4.97
C SER A 120 -59.60 -24.06 5.74
N SER A 121 -59.91 -22.97 5.01
CA SER A 121 -60.87 -21.84 5.26
C SER A 121 -60.57 -20.61 6.17
N THR A 122 -61.07 -19.44 5.68
CA THR A 122 -61.00 -18.00 6.05
C THR A 122 -62.08 -17.53 7.08
N PRO A 123 -62.38 -16.20 7.38
CA PRO A 123 -61.79 -14.87 6.99
C PRO A 123 -61.69 -13.74 8.09
N SER A 124 -61.14 -12.56 7.71
CA SER A 124 -61.58 -11.15 8.04
C SER A 124 -60.60 -10.16 8.73
N ALA A 125 -60.73 -8.85 8.41
CA ALA A 125 -59.88 -7.67 8.76
C ALA A 125 -60.76 -6.51 9.39
N PRO A 126 -60.44 -5.17 9.48
CA PRO A 126 -59.29 -4.35 8.99
C PRO A 126 -58.76 -3.15 9.89
N ALA A 127 -57.93 -2.27 9.27
CA ALA A 127 -57.08 -1.12 9.75
C ALA A 127 -57.81 0.20 10.19
N LEU A 128 -57.21 1.37 10.55
CA LEU A 128 -56.28 2.32 9.83
C LEU A 128 -55.71 3.51 10.69
N ASN A 129 -54.56 4.12 10.26
CA ASN A 129 -54.14 5.57 10.24
C ASN A 129 -54.03 6.45 11.53
N ALA A 130 -53.36 7.63 11.60
CA ALA A 130 -52.18 8.28 10.92
C ALA A 130 -51.87 9.68 11.56
N SER A 131 -50.70 10.33 11.26
CA SER A 131 -50.36 11.80 11.35
C SER A 131 -50.39 12.56 12.71
N ASP A 132 -49.70 13.68 12.99
CA ASP A 132 -48.48 14.38 12.47
C ASP A 132 -47.99 15.47 13.48
N ASP A 133 -46.73 15.92 13.33
CA ASP A 133 -46.11 17.26 13.57
C ASP A 133 -46.00 18.06 14.92
N GLU A 134 -44.73 18.45 15.16
CA GLU A 134 -44.14 19.77 15.53
C GLU A 134 -44.23 20.49 16.91
N ASN A 135 -43.01 20.83 17.38
CA ASN A 135 -42.50 22.09 18.00
C ASN A 135 -43.04 22.70 19.33
N GLY A 136 -42.10 23.28 20.13
CA GLY A 136 -42.35 24.64 20.65
C GLY A 136 -42.14 25.03 22.14
N THR A 137 -41.04 24.64 22.80
CA THR A 137 -40.36 25.43 23.88
C THR A 137 -41.10 25.97 25.14
N ASN A 138 -40.56 25.55 26.31
CA ASN A 138 -40.13 26.36 27.48
C ASN A 138 -41.08 26.86 28.62
N LYS A 139 -40.71 26.37 29.83
CA LYS A 139 -40.51 27.08 31.13
C LYS A 139 -41.62 27.21 32.20
N SER A 140 -41.43 26.43 33.29
CA SER A 140 -41.48 26.82 34.74
C SER A 140 -42.83 27.28 35.37
N THR A 141 -43.22 26.97 36.62
CA THR A 141 -42.48 26.51 37.84
C THR A 141 -43.44 26.01 38.97
N ILE A 142 -42.91 25.21 39.93
CA ILE A 142 -43.26 25.13 41.39
C ILE A 142 -44.48 24.31 41.93
N ILE A 143 -44.17 23.22 42.70
CA ILE A 143 -44.56 22.78 44.09
C ILE A 143 -46.04 23.00 44.58
N ASP A 144 -46.80 22.11 45.28
CA ASP A 144 -46.52 20.91 46.12
C ASP A 144 -47.66 19.84 46.19
N SER A 145 -47.29 18.63 46.65
CA SER A 145 -48.02 17.54 47.38
C SER A 145 -49.55 17.30 47.35
N GLY A 146 -49.96 16.04 47.06
CA GLY A 146 -51.26 15.44 47.48
C GLY A 146 -51.63 14.10 46.77
N ASN A 147 -51.83 13.01 47.52
CA ASN A 147 -52.20 11.63 47.07
C ASN A 147 -53.57 11.55 46.32
N GLU A 148 -53.98 10.52 45.55
CA GLU A 148 -53.70 9.06 45.55
C GLU A 148 -54.18 8.33 44.23
N VAL A 149 -53.62 7.15 43.88
CA VAL A 149 -54.05 6.09 42.88
C VAL A 149 -54.28 6.49 41.40
N ASP A 150 -53.51 6.04 40.38
CA ASP A 150 -53.47 4.65 39.83
C ASP A 150 -52.24 4.35 38.91
N GLN A 151 -51.94 3.05 38.71
CA GLN A 151 -51.16 2.31 37.68
C GLN A 151 -49.93 2.88 36.89
N SER A 152 -48.74 2.28 37.19
CA SER A 152 -47.66 1.85 36.25
C SER A 152 -46.80 2.92 35.51
N ARG A 153 -45.51 2.73 35.15
CA ARG A 153 -44.51 1.64 35.38
C ARG A 153 -43.05 2.20 35.31
N ARG A 154 -42.39 2.27 36.48
CA ARG A 154 -40.98 1.95 36.82
C ARG A 154 -39.80 2.20 35.85
N SER A 155 -38.87 3.04 36.32
CA SER A 155 -37.40 2.88 36.20
C SER A 155 -36.72 3.31 37.53
N ILE A 156 -35.64 2.64 37.97
CA ILE A 156 -34.79 3.02 39.13
C ILE A 156 -33.36 2.39 38.99
N PRO A 157 -32.31 2.71 39.79
CA PRO A 157 -31.13 3.39 39.24
C PRO A 157 -29.74 2.79 39.65
N ALA A 158 -28.67 3.58 39.47
CA ALA A 158 -27.26 3.23 39.68
C ALA A 158 -26.76 3.17 41.16
N TRP A 159 -25.66 2.44 41.40
CA TRP A 159 -24.75 2.55 42.57
C TRP A 159 -23.30 2.13 42.19
N GLY A 160 -22.32 2.53 43.02
CA GLY A 160 -20.88 2.30 42.86
C GLY A 160 -20.28 1.13 43.70
N PRO A 161 -18.98 1.16 44.11
CA PRO A 161 -18.08 0.01 43.89
C PRO A 161 -17.35 -0.56 45.16
N ILE A 162 -16.40 -1.51 44.93
CA ILE A 162 -15.13 -1.80 45.69
C ILE A 162 -14.96 -3.19 46.40
N ASN A 163 -13.80 -3.83 46.13
CA ASN A 163 -12.94 -4.76 46.93
C ASN A 163 -12.99 -6.32 46.88
N SER A 164 -11.81 -6.87 47.28
CA SER A 164 -11.20 -8.17 46.94
C SER A 164 -11.11 -9.21 48.08
N ALA A 165 -10.37 -10.31 47.81
CA ALA A 165 -9.99 -11.46 48.66
C ALA A 165 -11.05 -12.57 48.80
N GLY A 166 -10.73 -13.88 48.81
CA GLY A 166 -9.44 -14.58 48.69
C GLY A 166 -9.41 -15.83 49.58
N SER A 167 -8.94 -17.00 49.10
CA SER A 167 -8.60 -18.13 49.99
C SER A 167 -7.66 -19.15 49.35
N LEU A 168 -6.69 -19.60 50.16
CA LEU A 168 -5.84 -20.77 49.92
C LEU A 168 -6.57 -22.06 50.36
N LEU A 169 -6.18 -23.21 49.81
CA LEU A 169 -6.05 -24.47 50.56
C LEU A 169 -5.23 -25.48 49.72
N ALA A 170 -4.27 -26.14 50.36
CA ALA A 170 -3.35 -27.09 49.73
C ALA A 170 -3.71 -28.54 50.08
N LYS A 171 -3.30 -29.49 49.22
CA LYS A 171 -2.74 -30.78 49.66
C LYS A 171 -1.96 -31.49 48.56
N GLU A 172 -0.93 -32.20 49.00
CA GLU A 172 0.04 -32.96 48.20
C GLU A 172 -0.46 -34.37 47.84
N VAL A 173 0.30 -35.05 46.97
CA VAL A 173 0.70 -36.48 46.99
C VAL A 173 0.62 -37.13 45.59
N ASN A 174 1.81 -37.46 45.07
CA ASN A 174 2.12 -38.47 44.04
C ASN A 174 2.51 -39.78 44.78
N PRO A 175 2.64 -41.01 44.21
CA PRO A 175 2.61 -41.40 42.79
C PRO A 175 1.96 -42.80 42.46
N GLU A 176 2.14 -43.25 41.20
CA GLU A 176 2.56 -44.62 40.79
C GLU A 176 1.60 -45.84 40.56
N VAL A 177 2.00 -46.64 39.54
CA VAL A 177 1.72 -48.06 39.16
C VAL A 177 0.43 -48.48 38.42
N ASP A 178 0.53 -48.53 37.09
CA ASP A 178 0.49 -49.72 36.20
C ASP A 178 -0.41 -50.98 36.46
N ASP A 179 -1.26 -51.24 35.46
CA ASP A 179 -1.22 -52.42 34.54
C ASP A 179 -1.90 -53.80 34.86
N ARG A 180 -2.74 -54.23 33.89
CA ARG A 180 -3.18 -55.59 33.47
C ARG A 180 -3.91 -56.58 34.39
N GLY A 181 -4.99 -57.21 33.87
CA GLY A 181 -5.38 -58.58 34.28
C GLY A 181 -6.83 -59.09 34.04
N LEU A 182 -7.20 -59.37 32.78
CA LEU A 182 -8.32 -60.17 32.23
C LEU A 182 -9.34 -60.92 33.17
N GLU A 183 -10.64 -60.77 32.82
CA GLU A 183 -11.66 -61.80 32.49
C GLU A 183 -11.92 -63.06 33.38
N SER A 184 -13.15 -63.58 33.54
CA SER A 184 -14.48 -63.28 32.93
C SER A 184 -15.66 -63.98 33.67
N VAL A 185 -16.91 -63.78 33.17
CA VAL A 185 -18.14 -64.60 33.36
C VAL A 185 -19.00 -64.31 34.63
N PRO A 186 -20.36 -64.14 34.57
CA PRO A 186 -21.20 -63.48 33.55
C PRO A 186 -22.53 -62.78 34.04
N LEU A 187 -23.26 -62.16 33.10
CA LEU A 187 -24.74 -61.98 32.99
C LEU A 187 -25.52 -60.91 33.82
N HIS A 188 -26.27 -60.09 33.05
CA HIS A 188 -27.27 -59.04 33.41
C HIS A 188 -26.71 -57.75 34.06
N GLU A 189 -26.90 -56.53 33.53
CA GLU A 189 -27.75 -56.05 32.40
C GLU A 189 -27.03 -55.08 31.44
N LYS A 190 -27.37 -55.17 30.15
CA LYS A 190 -27.24 -54.14 29.07
C LYS A 190 -25.84 -53.66 28.62
N GLN A 191 -25.22 -54.52 27.81
CA GLN A 191 -24.22 -54.27 26.76
C GLN A 191 -24.43 -55.36 25.69
N ASP A 192 -24.04 -55.28 24.42
CA ASP A 192 -23.50 -54.19 23.58
C ASP A 192 -23.79 -54.59 22.11
N ASP A 193 -23.82 -53.64 21.17
CA ASP A 193 -23.26 -53.88 19.83
C ASP A 193 -23.03 -52.56 19.04
N SER A 194 -22.01 -52.63 18.18
CA SER A 194 -21.21 -51.60 17.50
C SER A 194 -21.84 -50.63 16.47
N ASN A 195 -21.08 -49.53 16.21
CA ASN A 195 -20.85 -48.80 14.93
C ASN A 195 -21.75 -47.61 14.46
N SER A 196 -21.12 -46.78 13.59
CA SER A 196 -21.52 -45.49 12.94
C SER A 196 -21.60 -44.26 13.88
N GLU A 197 -20.82 -43.18 13.69
CA GLU A 197 -20.88 -42.11 12.66
C GLU A 197 -22.18 -41.26 12.82
N ASP A 198 -22.20 -39.93 12.85
CA ASP A 198 -21.50 -38.89 12.05
C ASP A 198 -21.30 -37.58 12.88
N VAL A 199 -20.15 -36.89 12.85
CA VAL A 199 -19.64 -35.88 11.88
C VAL A 199 -20.14 -34.43 12.06
N ASN A 200 -19.22 -33.61 12.59
CA ASN A 200 -18.82 -32.27 12.15
C ASN A 200 -19.83 -31.39 11.35
N ASN A 201 -20.51 -30.46 12.03
CA ASN A 201 -21.52 -29.60 11.39
C ASN A 201 -20.94 -28.29 10.81
N SER A 202 -20.06 -28.42 9.81
CA SER A 202 -19.69 -27.31 8.90
C SER A 202 -20.80 -27.16 7.85
N CYS A 203 -21.85 -26.39 8.16
CA CYS A 203 -23.01 -26.22 7.28
C CYS A 203 -22.72 -25.28 6.10
N TRP A 204 -23.08 -25.66 4.87
CA TRP A 204 -23.06 -24.75 3.73
C TRP A 204 -24.20 -23.72 3.83
N ILE A 205 -23.89 -22.44 3.58
CA ILE A 205 -24.84 -21.32 3.71
C ILE A 205 -25.19 -20.62 2.39
N CYS A 206 -24.33 -20.71 1.38
CA CYS A 206 -24.54 -20.18 0.04
C CYS A 206 -23.74 -21.00 -1.00
N ILE A 207 -24.22 -21.07 -2.24
CA ILE A 207 -23.53 -21.73 -3.35
C ILE A 207 -23.56 -20.81 -4.58
N SER A 208 -22.43 -20.65 -5.25
CA SER A 208 -22.32 -19.94 -6.53
C SER A 208 -21.73 -20.88 -7.57
N ALA A 209 -22.50 -21.18 -8.62
CA ALA A 209 -22.10 -22.12 -9.66
C ALA A 209 -21.39 -21.38 -10.81
N GLY A 210 -20.06 -21.33 -10.76
CA GLY A 210 -19.23 -20.81 -11.85
C GLY A 210 -19.09 -21.81 -13.00
N GLY A 211 -19.20 -21.34 -14.24
CA GLY A 211 -18.86 -22.12 -15.43
C GLY A 211 -17.37 -22.04 -15.73
N LEU A 212 -16.67 -23.17 -15.71
CA LEU A 212 -15.29 -23.27 -16.20
C LEU A 212 -15.29 -23.62 -17.69
N ASN A 213 -14.92 -22.66 -18.54
CA ASN A 213 -14.70 -22.91 -19.96
C ASN A 213 -13.22 -23.30 -20.17
N VAL A 214 -12.95 -24.60 -20.25
CA VAL A 214 -11.58 -25.11 -20.47
C VAL A 214 -11.17 -24.83 -21.91
N ASP A 215 -10.04 -24.16 -22.12
CA ASP A 215 -9.49 -23.95 -23.46
C ASP A 215 -9.09 -25.29 -24.09
N PRO A 216 -9.71 -25.69 -25.23
CA PRO A 216 -9.35 -26.92 -25.93
C PRO A 216 -7.89 -26.94 -26.43
N ALA A 217 -7.22 -25.77 -26.49
CA ALA A 217 -5.81 -25.66 -26.87
C ALA A 217 -4.83 -25.92 -25.71
N SER A 218 -5.30 -26.03 -24.45
CA SER A 218 -4.44 -26.21 -23.27
C SER A 218 -4.91 -27.37 -22.36
N LEU A 219 -5.29 -28.50 -22.96
CA LEU A 219 -5.65 -29.72 -22.21
C LEU A 219 -4.40 -30.44 -21.67
N PRO A 220 -4.38 -30.91 -20.41
CA PRO A 220 -3.29 -31.75 -19.88
C PRO A 220 -3.11 -33.05 -20.66
N ASP A 221 -1.89 -33.59 -20.75
CA ASP A 221 -1.56 -34.71 -21.63
C ASP A 221 -2.39 -36.00 -21.40
N TRP A 222 -2.96 -36.19 -20.21
CA TRP A 222 -3.84 -37.33 -19.90
C TRP A 222 -5.29 -37.17 -20.39
N PHE A 223 -5.66 -36.01 -20.97
CA PHE A 223 -6.89 -35.85 -21.77
C PHE A 223 -6.72 -36.33 -23.22
N LEU A 224 -5.50 -36.63 -23.68
CA LEU A 224 -5.18 -36.91 -25.09
C LEU A 224 -5.25 -38.41 -25.48
N GLU A 225 -6.17 -39.18 -24.89
CA GLU A 225 -6.52 -40.50 -25.44
C GLU A 225 -7.47 -40.38 -26.65
N GLY A 226 -6.92 -39.98 -27.81
CA GLY A 226 -7.61 -40.03 -29.10
C GLY A 226 -7.08 -39.07 -30.17
N ASP A 227 -6.70 -39.60 -31.35
CA ASP A 227 -6.16 -38.83 -32.50
C ASP A 227 -7.18 -37.82 -33.08
N SER A 228 -7.23 -36.63 -32.48
CA SER A 228 -8.10 -35.51 -32.87
C SER A 228 -7.45 -34.53 -33.85
N SER A 229 -6.20 -34.77 -34.25
CA SER A 229 -5.36 -33.90 -35.08
C SER A 229 -5.93 -33.58 -36.47
N LYS A 230 -6.93 -34.34 -36.95
CA LYS A 230 -7.50 -34.24 -38.30
C LYS A 230 -8.78 -33.41 -38.42
N VAL A 231 -9.36 -32.90 -37.32
CA VAL A 231 -10.67 -32.22 -37.34
C VAL A 231 -10.58 -30.70 -37.53
N ILE A 232 -9.46 -30.08 -37.14
CA ILE A 232 -9.35 -28.62 -36.98
C ILE A 232 -9.12 -27.88 -38.32
N SER A 233 -8.56 -28.53 -39.33
CA SER A 233 -8.09 -27.88 -40.58
C SER A 233 -9.12 -27.75 -41.72
N ALA A 234 -10.41 -27.96 -41.46
CA ALA A 234 -11.42 -28.09 -42.51
C ALA A 234 -11.73 -26.74 -43.23
N PRO A 235 -11.45 -26.55 -44.54
CA PRO A 235 -11.48 -25.25 -45.21
C PRO A 235 -12.84 -24.52 -45.24
N TRP A 236 -13.94 -25.27 -45.12
CA TRP A 236 -15.28 -24.70 -45.05
C TRP A 236 -15.49 -23.81 -43.82
N ARG A 237 -14.77 -24.09 -42.72
CA ARG A 237 -14.90 -23.36 -41.46
C ARG A 237 -14.28 -21.96 -41.57
N THR A 238 -13.10 -21.86 -42.17
CA THR A 238 -12.43 -20.58 -42.49
C THR A 238 -13.25 -19.74 -43.45
N LYS A 239 -13.90 -20.39 -44.43
CA LYS A 239 -14.81 -19.72 -45.37
C LYS A 239 -16.01 -19.10 -44.63
N ILE A 240 -16.71 -19.86 -43.79
CA ILE A 240 -17.83 -19.34 -42.99
C ILE A 240 -17.38 -18.19 -42.07
N LEU A 241 -16.18 -18.27 -41.49
CA LEU A 241 -15.63 -17.21 -40.63
C LEU A 241 -15.35 -15.92 -41.40
N ASN A 242 -14.86 -16.00 -42.63
CA ASN A 242 -14.68 -14.84 -43.51
C ASN A 242 -16.03 -14.31 -44.02
N ASP A 243 -16.96 -15.18 -44.41
CA ASP A 243 -18.31 -14.79 -44.85
C ASP A 243 -19.07 -14.08 -43.70
N LEU A 244 -18.91 -14.53 -42.45
CA LEU A 244 -19.43 -13.87 -41.25
C LEU A 244 -18.75 -12.52 -40.96
N LYS A 245 -17.42 -12.40 -41.12
CA LYS A 245 -16.71 -11.12 -40.96
C LYS A 245 -17.18 -10.08 -41.99
N ILE A 246 -17.35 -10.50 -43.26
CA ILE A 246 -17.85 -9.64 -44.35
C ILE A 246 -19.32 -9.27 -44.13
N ALA A 247 -20.13 -10.18 -43.59
CA ALA A 247 -21.51 -9.87 -43.20
C ALA A 247 -21.56 -8.89 -42.02
N HIS A 248 -20.67 -9.04 -41.03
CA HIS A 248 -20.58 -8.16 -39.88
C HIS A 248 -20.14 -6.74 -40.26
N SER A 249 -19.09 -6.58 -41.07
CA SER A 249 -18.65 -5.24 -41.53
C SER A 249 -19.75 -4.52 -42.31
N LYS A 250 -20.36 -5.19 -43.30
CA LYS A 250 -21.50 -4.65 -44.05
C LYS A 250 -22.73 -4.33 -43.20
N SER A 251 -22.89 -5.01 -42.06
CA SER A 251 -23.97 -4.73 -41.10
C SER A 251 -23.65 -3.56 -40.17
N THR A 252 -22.37 -3.24 -39.91
CA THR A 252 -21.94 -2.23 -38.93
C THR A 252 -21.54 -0.90 -39.57
N GLU A 253 -21.03 -0.89 -40.80
CA GLU A 253 -20.73 0.32 -41.61
C GLU A 253 -21.94 1.29 -41.66
N ASN A 254 -23.17 0.76 -41.73
CA ASN A 254 -24.40 1.56 -41.76
C ASN A 254 -24.76 2.24 -40.41
N PHE A 255 -24.06 1.92 -39.32
CA PHE A 255 -24.35 2.41 -37.97
C PHE A 255 -23.17 3.13 -37.29
N GLU A 256 -22.02 3.30 -37.95
CA GLU A 256 -20.84 4.02 -37.41
C GLU A 256 -21.15 5.45 -36.95
N HIS A 257 -22.22 6.05 -37.48
CA HIS A 257 -22.66 7.42 -37.19
C HIS A 257 -23.65 7.52 -36.01
N TYR A 258 -23.97 6.42 -35.33
CA TYR A 258 -24.84 6.40 -34.15
C TYR A 258 -24.04 6.10 -32.89
N GLU A 259 -24.25 6.88 -31.83
CA GLU A 259 -23.67 6.58 -30.53
C GLU A 259 -24.20 5.25 -29.98
N LEU A 260 -23.29 4.34 -29.61
CA LEU A 260 -23.67 3.14 -28.86
C LEU A 260 -24.35 3.54 -27.56
N ALA A 261 -25.56 3.01 -27.33
CA ALA A 261 -26.27 3.09 -26.05
C ALA A 261 -25.40 2.54 -24.92
N VAL A 262 -25.23 3.32 -23.85
CA VAL A 262 -24.27 3.03 -22.78
C VAL A 262 -25.00 2.49 -21.56
N GLU A 263 -24.73 1.23 -21.20
CA GLU A 263 -24.95 0.77 -19.82
C GLU A 263 -23.73 1.20 -18.99
N THR A 264 -23.74 2.44 -18.49
CA THR A 264 -22.78 2.89 -17.47
C THR A 264 -23.08 2.15 -16.17
N LYS A 265 -22.21 1.21 -15.78
CA LYS A 265 -22.31 0.54 -14.49
C LYS A 265 -21.85 1.51 -13.40
N SER A 266 -22.78 1.96 -12.57
CA SER A 266 -22.48 2.71 -11.36
C SER A 266 -22.64 1.83 -10.12
N TRP A 267 -21.77 2.02 -9.13
CA TRP A 267 -21.87 1.38 -7.82
C TRP A 267 -21.63 2.41 -6.71
N ILE A 268 -22.31 2.22 -5.58
CA ILE A 268 -22.26 3.11 -4.42
C ILE A 268 -22.03 2.27 -3.16
N SER A 269 -20.95 2.58 -2.43
CA SER A 269 -20.72 2.06 -1.08
C SER A 269 -21.11 3.08 -0.02
N ASN A 270 -21.57 2.60 1.13
CA ASN A 270 -22.18 3.41 2.17
C ASN A 270 -21.79 2.94 3.56
N GLY A 271 -21.30 3.86 4.40
CA GLY A 271 -20.74 3.53 5.71
C GLY A 271 -20.95 4.62 6.76
N LYS A 272 -20.61 4.29 8.01
CA LYS A 272 -20.56 5.25 9.13
C LYS A 272 -19.21 5.16 9.80
N CYS A 273 -18.57 6.29 10.01
CA CYS A 273 -17.28 6.39 10.67
C CYS A 273 -17.15 7.76 11.35
N LYS A 274 -16.12 7.90 12.16
CA LYS A 274 -15.69 9.20 12.65
C LYS A 274 -14.73 9.82 11.66
N VAL A 275 -14.93 11.08 11.32
CA VAL A 275 -14.15 11.79 10.30
C VAL A 275 -13.45 12.98 10.92
N CYS A 276 -12.14 13.10 10.72
CA CYS A 276 -11.38 14.34 10.96
C CYS A 276 -11.02 14.96 9.61
N LEU A 277 -11.58 16.13 9.31
CA LEU A 277 -11.36 16.85 8.05
C LEU A 277 -9.91 17.35 7.92
N GLN A 278 -9.48 17.60 6.69
CA GLN A 278 -8.10 18.00 6.40
C GLN A 278 -7.72 19.31 7.12
N GLY A 279 -6.60 19.31 7.84
CA GLY A 279 -6.17 20.44 8.67
C GLY A 279 -6.93 20.63 9.99
N TRP A 280 -7.89 19.77 10.33
CA TRP A 280 -8.60 19.78 11.61
C TRP A 280 -7.95 18.77 12.59
N GLN A 281 -8.32 18.84 13.88
CA GLN A 281 -7.87 17.92 14.94
C GLN A 281 -9.01 17.17 15.63
N ASN A 282 -10.27 17.50 15.33
CA ASN A 282 -11.44 16.92 15.98
C ASN A 282 -12.15 15.94 15.05
N PHE A 283 -12.56 14.80 15.59
CA PHE A 283 -13.37 13.79 14.90
C PHE A 283 -14.87 14.04 15.11
N GLU A 284 -15.64 14.02 14.02
CA GLU A 284 -17.11 14.06 14.04
C GLU A 284 -17.71 12.75 13.51
N ASP A 285 -18.77 12.23 14.14
CA ASP A 285 -19.52 11.08 13.64
C ASP A 285 -20.27 11.46 12.34
N CYS A 286 -19.90 10.84 11.22
CA CYS A 286 -20.40 11.15 9.89
C CYS A 286 -20.94 9.90 9.16
N THR A 287 -21.73 10.13 8.12
CA THR A 287 -22.05 9.10 7.13
C THR A 287 -21.17 9.33 5.90
N ILE A 288 -20.54 8.28 5.40
CA ILE A 288 -19.65 8.34 4.23
C ILE A 288 -20.25 7.56 3.06
N GLU A 289 -20.11 8.11 1.86
CA GLU A 289 -20.64 7.55 0.63
C GLU A 289 -19.57 7.62 -0.47
N LEU A 290 -19.35 6.50 -1.15
CA LEU A 290 -18.37 6.36 -2.23
C LEU A 290 -19.12 5.95 -3.50
N GLU A 291 -19.18 6.86 -4.47
CA GLU A 291 -19.83 6.63 -5.76
C GLU A 291 -18.77 6.51 -6.86
N TRP A 292 -18.93 5.53 -7.75
CA TRP A 292 -18.08 5.37 -8.92
C TRP A 292 -18.92 4.96 -10.15
N ILE A 293 -18.54 5.49 -11.33
CA ILE A 293 -19.23 5.29 -12.62
C ILE A 293 -18.22 4.81 -13.68
N GLY A 294 -18.49 3.65 -14.29
CA GLY A 294 -17.65 3.06 -15.34
C GLY A 294 -18.10 3.36 -16.78
N CYS A 295 -17.13 3.46 -17.68
CA CYS A 295 -17.34 3.75 -19.10
C CYS A 295 -17.01 2.57 -20.04
N LYS A 296 -17.25 2.75 -21.34
CA LYS A 296 -17.30 1.73 -22.42
C LYS A 296 -16.09 0.79 -22.54
N THR A 297 -14.94 1.16 -21.99
CA THR A 297 -13.66 0.45 -22.12
C THR A 297 -13.31 -0.43 -20.91
N GLY A 298 -14.11 -0.38 -19.83
CA GLY A 298 -13.73 -0.95 -18.53
C GLY A 298 -12.78 -0.08 -17.72
N VAL A 299 -12.45 1.13 -18.22
CA VAL A 299 -11.72 2.16 -17.50
C VAL A 299 -12.69 3.03 -16.69
N LEU A 300 -12.22 3.54 -15.56
CA LEU A 300 -13.01 4.39 -14.65
C LEU A 300 -12.91 5.84 -15.12
N ASP A 301 -14.03 6.49 -15.46
CA ASP A 301 -14.03 7.89 -15.90
C ASP A 301 -14.12 8.87 -14.71
N PHE A 302 -14.93 8.54 -13.69
CA PHE A 302 -15.19 9.43 -12.56
C PHE A 302 -15.61 8.68 -11.30
N GLY A 303 -15.11 9.14 -10.15
CA GLY A 303 -15.53 8.69 -8.83
C GLY A 303 -15.50 9.83 -7.81
N THR A 304 -16.45 9.80 -6.88
CA THR A 304 -16.68 10.82 -5.84
C THR A 304 -16.70 10.16 -4.47
N PHE A 305 -16.04 10.81 -3.51
CA PHE A 305 -16.22 10.52 -2.09
C PHE A 305 -16.95 11.68 -1.39
N SER A 306 -18.07 11.37 -0.75
CA SER A 306 -18.94 12.32 -0.07
C SER A 306 -18.98 12.05 1.44
N ILE A 307 -18.69 13.07 2.22
CA ILE A 307 -18.81 13.07 3.69
C ILE A 307 -20.08 13.84 4.04
N LEU A 308 -21.06 13.13 4.58
CA LEU A 308 -22.37 13.65 4.96
C LEU A 308 -22.48 13.74 6.49
N SER A 309 -23.31 14.65 6.99
CA SER A 309 -23.72 14.63 8.40
C SER A 309 -24.37 13.29 8.77
N LEU A 310 -24.39 12.94 10.08
CA LEU A 310 -24.83 11.63 10.56
C LEU A 310 -26.29 11.28 10.16
N ASP A 311 -27.11 12.30 9.96
CA ASP A 311 -28.51 12.27 9.50
C ASP A 311 -28.68 12.38 7.98
N ARG A 312 -27.57 12.55 7.22
CA ARG A 312 -27.53 12.85 5.78
C ARG A 312 -28.22 14.16 5.35
N SER A 313 -28.48 15.10 6.27
CA SER A 313 -29.13 16.38 5.94
C SER A 313 -28.22 17.39 5.23
N SER A 314 -26.90 17.25 5.37
CA SER A 314 -25.92 18.18 4.79
C SER A 314 -24.63 17.47 4.34
N THR A 315 -24.07 17.90 3.21
CA THR A 315 -22.71 17.52 2.79
C THR A 315 -21.70 18.36 3.55
N ARG A 316 -20.78 17.72 4.28
CA ARG A 316 -19.70 18.37 5.03
C ARG A 316 -18.48 18.62 4.14
N ALA A 317 -18.15 17.64 3.30
CA ALA A 317 -17.08 17.72 2.32
C ALA A 317 -17.36 16.72 1.18
N GLN A 318 -16.81 17.01 0.01
CA GLN A 318 -16.87 16.17 -1.18
C GLN A 318 -15.50 16.25 -1.86
N LEU A 319 -14.98 15.11 -2.30
CA LEU A 319 -13.65 14.97 -2.91
C LEU A 319 -13.77 14.14 -4.19
N SER A 320 -13.00 14.48 -5.21
CA SER A 320 -12.81 13.57 -6.34
C SER A 320 -11.82 12.49 -5.95
N LEU A 321 -12.06 11.24 -6.36
CA LEU A 321 -11.11 10.15 -6.10
C LEU A 321 -9.76 10.35 -6.83
N ASN A 322 -9.74 11.13 -7.91
CA ASN A 322 -8.50 11.53 -8.60
C ASN A 322 -7.64 12.51 -7.79
N GLU A 323 -8.18 13.12 -6.73
CA GLU A 323 -7.42 13.99 -5.82
C GLU A 323 -6.69 13.18 -4.75
N ILE A 324 -6.94 11.88 -4.60
CA ILE A 324 -6.32 11.03 -3.57
C ILE A 324 -4.94 10.57 -4.02
N THR A 325 -3.90 11.05 -3.36
CA THR A 325 -2.49 10.74 -3.66
C THR A 325 -1.98 9.51 -2.91
N CYS A 326 -2.55 9.17 -1.75
CA CYS A 326 -2.23 7.95 -1.01
C CYS A 326 -3.40 7.52 -0.09
N VAL A 327 -3.63 6.21 -0.03
CA VAL A 327 -4.58 5.55 0.88
C VAL A 327 -3.79 4.79 1.94
N MET A 328 -3.83 5.24 3.19
CA MET A 328 -2.86 4.85 4.22
C MET A 328 -3.49 4.30 5.50
N ASN A 329 -3.01 3.15 5.95
CA ASN A 329 -3.31 2.61 7.26
C ASN A 329 -2.58 3.41 8.35
N ILE A 330 -3.34 4.01 9.27
CA ILE A 330 -2.81 4.74 10.45
C ILE A 330 -3.39 4.17 11.76
N SER A 331 -3.77 2.89 11.74
CA SER A 331 -4.47 2.25 12.86
C SER A 331 -3.58 2.12 14.10
N GLY A 332 -4.09 2.61 15.24
CA GLY A 332 -3.51 2.32 16.56
C GLY A 332 -4.13 1.07 17.21
N PRO A 333 -3.54 0.53 18.29
CA PRO A 333 -4.07 -0.65 18.99
C PRO A 333 -5.53 -0.49 19.44
N GLY A 334 -6.45 -1.14 18.71
CA GLY A 334 -7.90 -1.06 18.94
C GLY A 334 -8.59 0.20 18.39
N ASN A 335 -7.90 1.00 17.57
CA ASN A 335 -8.40 2.19 16.89
C ASN A 335 -8.15 2.07 15.37
N PRO A 336 -8.98 1.30 14.64
CA PRO A 336 -8.81 1.10 13.21
C PRO A 336 -9.08 2.41 12.45
N CYS A 337 -8.06 2.94 11.76
CA CYS A 337 -8.10 4.27 11.17
C CYS A 337 -7.34 4.33 9.84
N LEU A 338 -7.96 5.01 8.88
CA LEU A 338 -7.49 5.21 7.51
C LEU A 338 -7.22 6.70 7.28
N ALA A 339 -6.07 7.04 6.70
CA ALA A 339 -5.78 8.38 6.19
C ALA A 339 -5.90 8.40 4.66
N LEU A 340 -6.56 9.42 4.14
CA LEU A 340 -6.63 9.73 2.72
C LEU A 340 -5.83 11.02 2.49
N HIS A 341 -4.64 10.86 1.92
CA HIS A 341 -3.81 11.99 1.49
C HIS A 341 -4.37 12.48 0.16
N THR A 342 -4.46 13.79 0.00
CA THR A 342 -4.94 14.41 -1.25
C THR A 342 -3.95 15.45 -1.76
N ILE A 343 -4.09 15.84 -3.03
CA ILE A 343 -3.36 16.96 -3.64
C ILE A 343 -3.45 18.21 -2.74
N TYR A 344 -4.64 18.52 -2.21
CA TYR A 344 -4.85 19.68 -1.32
C TYR A 344 -4.11 19.57 0.01
N SER A 345 -4.21 18.44 0.72
CA SER A 345 -3.51 18.25 2.00
C SER A 345 -1.99 18.29 1.82
N THR A 346 -1.50 17.68 0.74
CA THR A 346 -0.09 17.62 0.36
C THR A 346 0.45 19.01 0.06
N ARG A 347 -0.21 19.76 -0.84
CA ARG A 347 0.16 21.12 -1.24
C ARG A 347 0.17 22.12 -0.09
N LEU A 348 -0.83 22.06 0.80
CA LEU A 348 -0.92 22.98 1.94
C LEU A 348 -0.17 22.50 3.18
N LYS A 349 0.43 21.30 3.16
CA LYS A 349 1.19 20.71 4.28
C LYS A 349 0.33 20.61 5.55
N ILE A 350 -0.92 20.20 5.39
CA ILE A 350 -1.91 20.02 6.47
C ILE A 350 -2.20 18.54 6.71
N SER A 351 -2.81 18.21 7.85
CA SER A 351 -3.20 16.83 8.15
C SER A 351 -4.11 16.25 7.05
N PRO A 352 -3.89 14.97 6.65
CA PRO A 352 -4.75 14.28 5.69
C PRO A 352 -6.15 14.06 6.27
N LEU A 353 -7.09 13.68 5.41
CA LEU A 353 -8.45 13.31 5.84
C LEU A 353 -8.39 11.97 6.58
N GLN A 354 -8.84 11.92 7.84
CA GLN A 354 -8.79 10.69 8.65
C GLN A 354 -10.18 10.11 8.87
N LEU A 355 -10.34 8.80 8.64
CA LEU A 355 -11.55 8.01 8.83
C LEU A 355 -11.29 6.95 9.91
N GLN A 356 -11.95 7.06 11.06
CA GLN A 356 -11.86 6.10 12.17
C GLN A 356 -13.12 5.23 12.21
N PHE A 357 -12.93 3.91 12.13
CA PHE A 357 -14.03 2.93 12.04
C PHE A 357 -14.37 2.30 13.39
N THR A 358 -15.54 1.67 13.47
CA THR A 358 -15.99 0.98 14.69
C THR A 358 -15.49 -0.47 14.81
N SER A 359 -14.93 -1.03 13.74
CA SER A 359 -14.39 -2.39 13.70
C SER A 359 -13.36 -2.56 12.59
N ASP A 360 -12.42 -3.50 12.78
CA ASP A 360 -11.42 -3.87 11.76
C ASP A 360 -12.04 -4.39 10.45
N THR A 361 -13.24 -4.97 10.50
CA THR A 361 -13.94 -5.47 9.30
C THR A 361 -14.39 -4.32 8.40
N GLN A 362 -15.01 -3.29 8.97
CA GLN A 362 -15.34 -2.07 8.22
C GLN A 362 -14.09 -1.40 7.67
N PHE A 363 -13.04 -1.27 8.50
CA PHE A 363 -11.78 -0.67 8.06
C PHE A 363 -11.17 -1.43 6.87
N ALA A 364 -11.09 -2.76 6.92
CA ALA A 364 -10.53 -3.56 5.82
C ALA A 364 -11.37 -3.45 4.53
N GLU A 365 -12.70 -3.45 4.64
CA GLU A 365 -13.60 -3.23 3.50
C GLU A 365 -13.38 -1.85 2.84
N TRP A 366 -13.26 -0.79 3.65
CA TRP A 366 -13.03 0.56 3.13
C TRP A 366 -11.62 0.75 2.58
N LEU A 367 -10.59 0.19 3.22
CA LEU A 367 -9.21 0.15 2.71
C LEU A 367 -9.14 -0.54 1.34
N ALA A 368 -9.76 -1.73 1.21
CA ALA A 368 -9.80 -2.49 -0.04
C ALA A 368 -10.49 -1.71 -1.17
N ASN A 369 -11.66 -1.12 -0.88
CA ASN A 369 -12.43 -0.34 -1.85
C ASN A 369 -11.67 0.91 -2.33
N PHE A 370 -11.14 1.73 -1.41
CA PHE A 370 -10.35 2.90 -1.78
C PHE A 370 -9.10 2.52 -2.57
N SER A 371 -8.34 1.52 -2.10
CA SER A 371 -7.10 1.11 -2.77
C SER A 371 -7.35 0.58 -4.18
N SER A 372 -8.40 -0.24 -4.37
CA SER A 372 -8.76 -0.79 -5.68
C SER A 372 -9.24 0.29 -6.65
N VAL A 373 -10.12 1.21 -6.22
CA VAL A 373 -10.68 2.26 -7.09
C VAL A 373 -9.63 3.31 -7.43
N CYS A 374 -8.83 3.77 -6.46
CA CYS A 374 -7.77 4.75 -6.74
C CYS A 374 -6.68 4.16 -7.64
N ALA A 375 -6.28 2.90 -7.45
CA ALA A 375 -5.31 2.25 -8.33
C ALA A 375 -5.82 2.10 -9.78
N GLN A 376 -7.13 1.93 -9.97
CA GLN A 376 -7.74 1.92 -11.30
C GLN A 376 -7.78 3.33 -11.93
N LEU A 377 -8.23 4.36 -11.21
CA LEU A 377 -8.26 5.74 -11.69
C LEU A 377 -6.87 6.29 -12.05
N HIS A 378 -5.86 5.93 -11.27
CA HIS A 378 -4.47 6.33 -11.51
C HIS A 378 -3.72 5.39 -12.46
N ASN A 379 -4.39 4.45 -13.16
CA ASN A 379 -3.78 3.45 -14.06
C ASN A 379 -2.59 2.69 -13.45
N ALA A 380 -2.62 2.46 -12.13
CA ALA A 380 -1.53 1.89 -11.34
C ALA A 380 -1.83 0.45 -10.91
N GLN A 381 -2.36 -0.36 -11.83
CA GLN A 381 -2.64 -1.79 -11.62
C GLN A 381 -1.54 -2.68 -12.22
N GLY A 382 -1.28 -3.83 -11.59
CA GLY A 382 -0.28 -4.79 -12.06
C GLY A 382 1.14 -4.46 -11.59
N SER A 383 2.15 -5.02 -12.27
CA SER A 383 3.57 -4.91 -11.90
C SER A 383 4.08 -3.46 -12.02
N PRO A 384 4.77 -2.90 -11.00
CA PRO A 384 5.49 -1.63 -11.12
C PRO A 384 6.62 -1.70 -12.17
N SER A 385 6.97 -0.57 -12.76
CA SER A 385 8.12 -0.40 -13.64
C SER A 385 9.46 -0.47 -12.89
N CYS A 386 10.58 -0.64 -13.61
CA CYS A 386 11.93 -0.58 -13.05
C CYS A 386 12.42 0.84 -12.68
N SER A 387 11.57 1.85 -12.83
CA SER A 387 11.79 3.21 -12.30
C SER A 387 10.96 3.48 -11.04
N SER A 388 10.26 2.47 -10.50
CA SER A 388 9.37 2.66 -9.35
C SER A 388 10.14 2.83 -8.04
N VAL A 389 9.70 3.80 -7.24
CA VAL A 389 10.22 4.11 -5.89
C VAL A 389 9.41 3.33 -4.86
N TRP A 390 10.06 2.73 -3.86
CA TRP A 390 9.42 1.89 -2.86
C TRP A 390 9.55 2.48 -1.45
N ALA A 391 8.57 2.19 -0.59
CA ALA A 391 8.57 2.64 0.80
C ALA A 391 7.89 1.61 1.72
N THR A 392 8.33 1.53 2.97
CA THR A 392 7.65 0.76 4.03
C THR A 392 7.20 1.69 5.15
N THR A 393 5.99 1.47 5.69
CA THR A 393 5.58 2.13 6.94
C THR A 393 6.14 1.40 8.16
N ALA A 394 6.20 2.06 9.32
CA ALA A 394 6.48 1.38 10.60
C ALA A 394 5.38 0.40 11.07
N LEU A 395 4.27 0.28 10.33
CA LEU A 395 3.29 -0.81 10.50
C LEU A 395 3.57 -2.00 9.56
N GLY A 396 4.64 -1.92 8.77
CA GLY A 396 5.08 -2.89 7.77
C GLY A 396 4.34 -2.82 6.43
N ASP A 397 3.42 -1.87 6.26
CA ASP A 397 2.68 -1.72 5.00
C ASP A 397 3.62 -1.24 3.89
N VAL A 398 3.61 -1.92 2.74
CA VAL A 398 4.50 -1.62 1.60
C VAL A 398 3.79 -0.71 0.60
N TYR A 399 4.46 0.34 0.15
CA TYR A 399 3.98 1.28 -0.85
C TYR A 399 4.94 1.39 -2.03
N VAL A 400 4.40 1.72 -3.20
CA VAL A 400 5.17 2.00 -4.41
C VAL A 400 4.58 3.20 -5.14
N PHE A 401 5.45 4.06 -5.64
CA PHE A 401 5.15 5.08 -6.64
C PHE A 401 5.80 4.66 -7.97
N ASP A 402 5.03 4.66 -9.06
CA ASP A 402 5.54 4.33 -10.40
C ASP A 402 5.54 5.59 -11.28
N PRO A 403 6.71 6.17 -11.60
CA PRO A 403 6.82 7.36 -12.44
C PRO A 403 6.21 7.18 -13.83
N ILE A 404 6.13 5.95 -14.37
CA ILE A 404 5.77 5.73 -15.78
C ILE A 404 4.39 6.29 -16.15
N THR A 405 3.47 6.35 -15.19
CA THR A 405 2.11 6.89 -15.37
C THR A 405 2.07 8.43 -15.32
N LEU A 406 3.06 9.07 -14.71
CA LEU A 406 3.24 10.52 -14.76
C LEU A 406 4.05 10.91 -16.02
N GLU A 407 5.14 10.18 -16.28
CA GLU A 407 5.98 10.29 -17.47
C GLU A 407 5.16 10.22 -18.75
N SER A 408 4.29 9.22 -18.90
CA SER A 408 3.44 9.06 -20.09
C SER A 408 2.40 10.18 -20.29
N LYS A 409 2.05 10.95 -19.25
CA LYS A 409 1.19 12.14 -19.35
C LYS A 409 1.99 13.39 -19.75
N GLN A 410 3.23 13.50 -19.29
CA GLN A 410 4.11 14.64 -19.53
C GLN A 410 4.88 14.54 -20.86
N LEU A 411 5.23 13.33 -21.31
CA LEU A 411 6.11 13.09 -22.45
C LEU A 411 5.45 13.49 -23.79
N LYS A 412 6.03 14.49 -24.46
CA LYS A 412 5.69 14.94 -25.82
C LYS A 412 6.99 15.25 -26.54
N ASP A 413 7.12 14.87 -27.82
CA ASP A 413 8.30 15.20 -28.65
C ASP A 413 9.68 14.96 -27.98
N SER A 414 9.81 13.87 -27.21
CA SER A 414 11.01 13.48 -26.44
C SER A 414 11.41 14.40 -25.28
N LEU A 415 10.53 15.30 -24.82
CA LEU A 415 10.68 16.07 -23.58
C LEU A 415 9.47 15.89 -22.67
N PHE A 416 9.65 16.10 -21.37
CA PHE A 416 8.57 16.07 -20.38
C PHE A 416 8.05 17.49 -20.16
N TYR A 417 6.75 17.71 -20.43
CA TYR A 417 6.09 19.01 -20.39
C TYR A 417 5.23 19.19 -19.13
N LYS A 418 5.28 20.41 -18.56
CA LYS A 418 4.38 20.91 -17.51
C LYS A 418 3.78 22.25 -17.92
N GLU A 419 2.46 22.36 -17.89
CA GLU A 419 1.74 23.66 -17.95
C GLU A 419 1.55 24.16 -16.51
N PHE A 420 1.95 25.40 -16.23
CA PHE A 420 1.67 26.05 -14.95
C PHE A 420 0.31 26.74 -15.01
N ASP A 421 -0.53 26.48 -14.01
CA ASP A 421 -1.72 27.29 -13.78
C ASP A 421 -1.31 28.74 -13.45
N VAL A 422 -1.47 29.64 -14.42
CA VAL A 422 -1.23 31.10 -14.27
C VAL A 422 -2.51 31.92 -14.48
N LYS A 423 -3.62 31.27 -14.84
CA LYS A 423 -4.87 31.92 -15.24
C LYS A 423 -5.48 32.67 -14.06
N GLY A 424 -5.65 33.99 -14.21
CA GLY A 424 -6.17 34.87 -13.17
C GLY A 424 -5.18 35.23 -12.04
N LYS A 425 -3.91 34.79 -12.12
CA LYS A 425 -2.87 35.19 -11.15
C LYS A 425 -2.23 36.51 -11.59
N SER A 426 -2.13 37.46 -10.67
CA SER A 426 -1.42 38.73 -10.91
C SER A 426 0.09 38.56 -10.76
N VAL A 427 0.87 39.17 -11.65
CA VAL A 427 2.31 39.33 -11.48
C VAL A 427 2.65 40.16 -10.22
N PRO A 428 3.78 39.91 -9.52
CA PRO A 428 4.86 38.99 -9.91
C PRO A 428 4.50 37.52 -9.70
N LEU A 429 4.82 36.70 -10.71
CA LEU A 429 4.78 35.25 -10.63
C LEU A 429 6.16 34.72 -10.24
N ALA A 430 6.18 33.65 -9.46
CA ALA A 430 7.34 32.83 -9.14
C ALA A 430 6.93 31.38 -9.34
N LEU A 431 7.60 30.65 -10.23
CA LEU A 431 7.24 29.31 -10.67
C LEU A 431 8.48 28.39 -10.53
N PRO A 432 8.40 27.28 -9.80
CA PRO A 432 9.55 26.39 -9.57
C PRO A 432 9.90 25.60 -10.83
N LEU A 433 11.18 25.46 -11.11
CA LEU A 433 11.72 24.62 -12.19
C LEU A 433 12.42 23.42 -11.54
N LEU A 434 11.65 22.37 -11.22
CA LEU A 434 12.11 21.27 -10.35
C LEU A 434 13.33 20.52 -10.90
N ASN A 435 13.38 20.29 -12.20
CA ASN A 435 14.51 19.64 -12.89
C ASN A 435 15.60 20.65 -13.31
N SER A 436 15.66 21.79 -12.62
CA SER A 436 16.50 22.94 -12.95
C SER A 436 16.24 23.45 -14.39
N PHE A 437 17.27 23.84 -15.16
CA PHE A 437 17.10 24.18 -16.58
C PHE A 437 18.27 23.72 -17.48
N PRO A 438 18.67 22.43 -17.45
CA PRO A 438 19.80 21.89 -18.21
C PRO A 438 19.66 22.03 -19.74
N PRO A 439 20.75 21.87 -20.52
CA PRO A 439 20.70 21.78 -21.97
C PRO A 439 19.61 20.82 -22.48
N GLY A 440 18.89 21.22 -23.52
CA GLY A 440 17.67 20.55 -23.99
C GLY A 440 16.38 21.02 -23.32
N SER A 441 16.45 21.74 -22.19
CA SER A 441 15.26 22.35 -21.57
C SER A 441 14.69 23.48 -22.40
N LYS A 442 13.38 23.69 -22.28
CA LYS A 442 12.62 24.70 -23.01
C LYS A 442 11.57 25.34 -22.10
N LEU A 443 11.39 26.65 -22.22
CA LEU A 443 10.34 27.39 -21.56
C LEU A 443 9.55 28.18 -22.60
N ILE A 444 8.22 28.12 -22.52
CA ILE A 444 7.28 28.92 -23.31
C ILE A 444 6.52 29.82 -22.34
N VAL A 445 6.46 31.12 -22.63
CA VAL A 445 5.64 32.10 -21.92
C VAL A 445 4.74 32.79 -22.92
N GLU A 446 3.43 32.65 -22.73
CA GLU A 446 2.42 33.38 -23.48
C GLU A 446 1.80 34.47 -22.61
N GLY A 447 1.54 35.62 -23.21
CA GLY A 447 0.99 36.76 -22.49
C GLY A 447 0.84 37.99 -23.35
N MET A 448 0.51 39.10 -22.70
CA MET A 448 0.22 40.38 -23.32
C MET A 448 0.72 41.52 -22.42
N PRO A 449 1.56 42.45 -22.90
CA PRO A 449 1.89 43.67 -22.16
C PRO A 449 0.61 44.48 -21.94
N LEU A 450 0.49 45.18 -20.81
CA LEU A 450 -0.71 45.96 -20.49
C LEU A 450 -1.08 46.92 -21.64
N GLU A 451 -2.39 47.13 -21.86
CA GLU A 451 -2.87 48.02 -22.93
C GLU A 451 -2.52 49.49 -22.64
N ASP A 452 -2.68 49.93 -21.39
CA ASP A 452 -2.47 51.31 -20.94
C ASP A 452 -1.01 51.60 -20.54
N ASP A 453 -0.25 52.20 -21.45
CA ASP A 453 1.11 52.77 -21.26
C ASP A 453 2.12 51.90 -20.44
N PRO A 454 2.33 50.63 -20.85
CA PRO A 454 3.28 49.74 -20.20
C PRO A 454 4.70 50.29 -20.31
N ASN A 455 5.41 50.35 -19.19
CA ASN A 455 6.79 50.80 -19.14
C ASN A 455 7.74 49.66 -19.49
N ARG A 456 7.68 48.56 -18.72
CA ARG A 456 8.53 47.37 -18.91
C ARG A 456 8.02 46.15 -18.15
N PHE A 457 8.38 44.96 -18.61
CA PHE A 457 8.24 43.72 -17.85
C PHE A 457 9.55 42.92 -17.88
N ALA A 458 9.68 41.93 -17.00
CA ALA A 458 10.86 41.08 -16.89
C ALA A 458 10.46 39.60 -16.79
N ILE A 459 11.26 38.73 -17.41
CA ILE A 459 11.21 37.27 -17.33
C ILE A 459 12.61 36.82 -16.93
N ASP A 460 12.74 36.31 -15.72
CA ASP A 460 14.01 36.03 -15.04
C ASP A 460 14.13 34.53 -14.74
N LEU A 461 15.28 33.95 -15.10
CA LEU A 461 15.69 32.60 -14.69
C LEU A 461 16.64 32.73 -13.50
N GLU A 462 16.12 32.52 -12.29
CA GLU A 462 16.83 32.69 -11.01
C GLU A 462 17.47 31.38 -10.54
N CYS A 463 18.65 31.48 -9.92
CA CYS A 463 19.40 30.34 -9.40
C CYS A 463 19.12 30.08 -7.92
N GLY A 464 18.90 28.82 -7.54
CA GLY A 464 18.54 28.42 -6.18
C GLY A 464 19.54 28.89 -5.11
N GLY A 465 19.02 29.22 -3.92
CA GLY A 465 19.84 29.60 -2.75
C GLY A 465 20.58 30.94 -2.82
N SER A 466 20.51 31.66 -3.94
CA SER A 466 21.22 32.92 -4.15
C SER A 466 20.37 33.91 -4.94
N ARG A 467 20.52 35.23 -4.74
CA ARG A 467 19.78 36.24 -5.54
C ARG A 467 20.42 36.46 -6.93
N ASN A 468 20.82 35.37 -7.56
CA ASN A 468 21.49 35.32 -8.85
C ASN A 468 20.48 35.05 -9.97
N ILE A 469 20.70 35.69 -11.11
CA ILE A 469 19.83 35.58 -12.29
C ILE A 469 20.73 35.14 -13.45
N ALA A 470 20.57 33.92 -13.94
CA ALA A 470 21.36 33.41 -15.06
C ALA A 470 20.98 34.11 -16.37
N LEU A 471 19.68 34.36 -16.56
CA LEU A 471 19.12 35.07 -17.71
C LEU A 471 18.01 36.03 -17.25
N HIS A 472 18.20 37.32 -17.50
CA HIS A 472 17.23 38.40 -17.32
C HIS A 472 16.77 38.88 -18.69
N LEU A 473 15.49 38.71 -19.01
CA LEU A 473 14.87 39.20 -20.24
C LEU A 473 13.96 40.38 -19.93
N ASN A 474 14.32 41.58 -20.37
CA ASN A 474 13.60 42.81 -20.02
C ASN A 474 13.20 43.64 -21.25
N PRO A 475 12.00 43.40 -21.82
CA PRO A 475 11.37 44.30 -22.76
C PRO A 475 11.02 45.65 -22.10
N ARG A 476 11.56 46.74 -22.62
CA ARG A 476 11.29 48.12 -22.19
C ARG A 476 10.52 48.83 -23.29
N LEU A 477 9.19 48.85 -23.19
CA LEU A 477 8.31 49.27 -24.28
C LEU A 477 8.41 50.78 -24.57
N ARG A 478 8.64 51.60 -23.53
CA ARG A 478 8.91 53.05 -23.70
C ARG A 478 10.28 53.36 -24.31
N GLU A 479 11.33 52.62 -23.93
CA GLU A 479 12.67 52.76 -24.50
C GLU A 479 12.79 52.11 -25.90
N ARG A 480 11.88 51.19 -26.24
CA ARG A 480 11.87 50.36 -27.46
C ARG A 480 13.07 49.41 -27.59
N VAL A 481 13.58 48.93 -26.46
CA VAL A 481 14.73 48.03 -26.37
C VAL A 481 14.33 46.73 -25.69
N PHE A 482 14.90 45.61 -26.15
CA PHE A 482 14.83 44.31 -25.46
C PHE A 482 16.19 44.02 -24.85
N VAL A 483 16.30 44.14 -23.53
CA VAL A 483 17.57 43.94 -22.80
C VAL A 483 17.70 42.48 -22.36
N ARG A 484 18.88 41.90 -22.58
CA ARG A 484 19.31 40.63 -21.98
C ARG A 484 20.51 40.85 -21.07
N ASN A 485 20.52 40.25 -19.88
CA ASN A 485 21.65 40.32 -18.95
C ASN A 485 21.68 39.13 -17.99
N SER A 486 22.69 39.08 -17.12
CA SER A 486 22.84 38.15 -16.01
C SER A 486 23.16 38.94 -14.74
N LYS A 487 22.78 38.44 -13.57
CA LYS A 487 23.08 39.04 -12.26
C LYS A 487 23.79 38.05 -11.35
N LYS A 488 24.97 38.39 -10.84
CA LYS A 488 25.79 37.52 -9.99
C LYS A 488 26.25 38.28 -8.74
N ASN A 489 26.04 37.67 -7.57
CA ASN A 489 26.36 38.20 -6.24
C ASN A 489 25.76 39.59 -5.94
N GLY A 490 24.66 39.94 -6.60
CA GLY A 490 23.98 41.24 -6.49
C GLY A 490 24.28 42.21 -7.62
N ASP A 491 25.36 42.00 -8.38
CA ASP A 491 25.81 42.89 -9.45
C ASP A 491 25.30 42.44 -10.83
N TRP A 492 24.95 43.40 -11.67
CA TRP A 492 24.57 43.16 -13.07
C TRP A 492 25.81 43.08 -13.96
N GLY A 493 25.79 42.15 -14.93
CA GLY A 493 26.78 42.09 -16.00
C GLY A 493 26.59 43.16 -17.08
N GLU A 494 27.30 43.00 -18.20
CA GLU A 494 27.12 43.84 -19.38
C GLU A 494 25.76 43.55 -20.05
N GLU A 495 24.95 44.58 -20.28
CA GLU A 495 23.66 44.47 -20.98
C GLU A 495 23.88 44.22 -22.47
N ASP A 496 23.29 43.15 -22.99
CA ASP A 496 23.07 43.00 -24.43
C ASP A 496 21.74 43.67 -24.81
N ARG A 497 21.77 44.51 -25.83
CA ARG A 497 20.65 45.34 -26.29
C ARG A 497 20.33 45.15 -27.78
N ASP A 498 21.06 44.26 -28.47
CA ASP A 498 20.90 44.07 -29.90
C ASP A 498 19.68 43.19 -30.22
N GLY A 499 18.89 43.62 -31.20
CA GLY A 499 17.71 42.92 -31.68
C GLY A 499 16.63 43.86 -32.24
N PRO A 500 15.62 43.32 -32.94
CA PRO A 500 14.48 44.10 -33.41
C PRO A 500 13.55 44.53 -32.26
N GLN A 501 12.73 45.57 -32.49
CA GLN A 501 11.64 45.92 -31.59
C GLN A 501 10.48 44.91 -31.78
N LEU A 502 10.14 44.19 -30.71
CA LEU A 502 9.36 42.95 -30.81
C LEU A 502 8.07 42.91 -29.98
N PHE A 503 7.90 43.82 -29.01
CA PHE A 503 6.75 43.85 -28.11
C PHE A 503 5.99 45.17 -28.25
N ALA A 504 4.65 45.13 -28.13
CA ALA A 504 3.76 46.27 -28.20
C ALA A 504 2.68 46.20 -27.11
N PRO A 505 2.14 47.34 -26.65
CA PRO A 505 1.02 47.38 -25.70
C PRO A 505 -0.21 46.64 -26.27
N GLY A 506 -0.86 45.80 -25.46
CA GLY A 506 -2.06 45.06 -25.89
C GLY A 506 -1.83 44.03 -27.01
N ALA A 507 -0.58 43.68 -27.33
CA ALA A 507 -0.27 42.65 -28.32
C ALA A 507 0.13 41.34 -27.63
N GLU A 508 -0.56 40.26 -27.97
CA GLU A 508 -0.21 38.91 -27.53
C GLU A 508 1.18 38.51 -28.06
N PHE A 509 1.92 37.76 -27.26
CA PHE A 509 3.21 37.18 -27.63
C PHE A 509 3.34 35.75 -27.15
N LYS A 510 4.13 34.96 -27.88
CA LYS A 510 4.61 33.62 -27.48
C LYS A 510 6.13 33.64 -27.45
N LEU A 511 6.72 33.83 -26.28
CA LEU A 511 8.18 33.83 -26.08
C LEU A 511 8.62 32.40 -25.77
N GLN A 512 9.67 31.92 -26.45
CA GLN A 512 10.27 30.61 -26.21
C GLN A 512 11.76 30.76 -25.92
N ILE A 513 12.23 30.11 -24.86
CA ILE A 513 13.64 30.04 -24.45
C ILE A 513 14.06 28.58 -24.54
N GLU A 514 15.07 28.28 -25.34
CA GLU A 514 15.68 26.94 -25.46
C GLU A 514 17.08 26.98 -24.84
N CYS A 515 17.35 26.10 -23.88
CA CYS A 515 18.69 25.90 -23.33
C CYS A 515 19.50 25.00 -24.26
N GLN A 516 20.64 25.48 -24.75
CA GLN A 516 21.63 24.72 -25.52
C GLN A 516 22.93 24.62 -24.71
N GLU A 517 23.91 23.83 -25.19
CA GLU A 517 25.19 23.61 -24.49
C GLU A 517 25.94 24.91 -24.18
N GLU A 518 25.98 25.86 -25.12
CA GLU A 518 26.78 27.10 -25.03
C GLU A 518 25.96 28.34 -24.60
N GLY A 519 24.63 28.25 -24.55
CA GLY A 519 23.77 29.42 -24.32
C GLY A 519 22.27 29.19 -24.56
N PHE A 520 21.49 30.25 -24.33
CA PHE A 520 20.05 30.28 -24.56
C PHE A 520 19.71 30.81 -25.95
N LYS A 521 18.96 30.02 -26.73
CA LYS A 521 18.33 30.47 -27.97
C LYS A 521 16.93 30.99 -27.67
N ILE A 522 16.63 32.22 -28.09
CA ILE A 522 15.37 32.90 -27.77
C ILE A 522 14.58 33.12 -29.06
N LEU A 523 13.31 32.72 -29.05
CA LEU A 523 12.38 32.83 -30.16
C LEU A 523 11.13 33.62 -29.71
N LEU A 524 10.53 34.37 -30.64
CA LEU A 524 9.24 35.03 -30.42
C LEU A 524 8.31 34.68 -31.57
N CYS A 525 7.12 34.16 -31.26
CA CYS A 525 6.15 33.66 -32.24
C CYS A 525 6.84 32.71 -33.24
N GLU A 526 7.56 31.73 -32.69
CA GLU A 526 8.34 30.69 -33.40
C GLU A 526 9.56 31.19 -34.21
N MET A 527 9.76 32.50 -34.36
CA MET A 527 10.90 33.08 -35.05
C MET A 527 12.10 33.26 -34.09
N PRO A 528 13.30 32.72 -34.37
CA PRO A 528 14.49 33.01 -33.60
C PRO A 528 14.85 34.50 -33.67
N ILE A 529 14.90 35.16 -32.51
CA ILE A 529 15.16 36.60 -32.42
C ILE A 529 16.58 36.92 -31.97
N THR A 530 17.19 36.09 -31.11
CA THR A 530 18.54 36.30 -30.56
C THR A 530 19.07 35.07 -29.82
N TYR A 531 20.34 35.12 -29.43
CA TYR A 531 21.06 34.09 -28.67
C TYR A 531 21.80 34.75 -27.50
N PHE A 532 21.90 34.11 -26.33
CA PHE A 532 22.62 34.64 -25.17
C PHE A 532 23.51 33.55 -24.55
N GLU A 533 24.82 33.73 -24.64
CA GLU A 533 25.83 32.78 -24.12
C GLU A 533 25.70 32.57 -22.61
N HIS A 534 26.00 31.36 -22.13
CA HIS A 534 25.92 31.03 -20.71
C HIS A 534 26.98 31.77 -19.89
N ARG A 535 26.53 32.70 -19.05
CA ARG A 535 27.39 33.40 -18.05
C ARG A 535 27.42 32.71 -16.69
N MET A 536 26.57 31.70 -16.49
CA MET A 536 26.40 30.88 -15.29
C MET A 536 25.97 29.46 -15.71
N ASN A 537 26.21 28.43 -14.90
CA ASN A 537 25.74 27.07 -15.21
C ASN A 537 24.19 27.06 -15.24
N PRO A 538 23.55 26.67 -16.37
CA PRO A 538 22.09 26.61 -16.47
C PRO A 538 21.45 25.56 -15.53
N GLU A 539 22.17 24.53 -15.10
CA GLU A 539 21.71 23.59 -14.06
C GLU A 539 21.55 24.24 -12.68
N GLY A 540 22.09 25.45 -12.46
CA GLY A 540 21.87 26.21 -11.24
C GLY A 540 20.52 26.94 -11.19
N ILE A 541 19.81 27.04 -12.31
CA ILE A 541 18.50 27.73 -12.44
C ILE A 541 17.41 26.87 -11.82
N THR A 542 16.64 27.38 -10.86
CA THR A 542 15.58 26.62 -10.18
C THR A 542 14.24 27.35 -10.08
N GLU A 543 14.16 28.62 -10.47
CA GLU A 543 12.92 29.40 -10.42
C GLU A 543 12.79 30.31 -11.64
N LEU A 544 11.58 30.37 -12.19
CA LEU A 544 11.15 31.35 -13.18
C LEU A 544 10.38 32.46 -12.46
N ARG A 545 10.84 33.71 -12.61
CA ARG A 545 10.16 34.90 -12.08
C ARG A 545 9.68 35.79 -13.22
N ILE A 546 8.40 36.16 -13.22
CA ILE A 546 7.80 37.08 -14.20
C ILE A 546 7.26 38.30 -13.45
N SER A 547 7.59 39.52 -13.87
CA SER A 547 7.18 40.76 -13.18
C SER A 547 7.05 41.98 -14.09
N GLY A 548 6.37 43.03 -13.60
CA GLY A 548 6.17 44.28 -14.33
C GLY A 548 4.87 44.32 -15.15
N ASP A 549 4.86 45.10 -16.23
CA ASP A 549 3.62 45.53 -16.92
C ASP A 549 3.11 44.49 -17.93
N VAL A 550 2.79 43.27 -17.47
CA VAL A 550 2.39 42.13 -18.32
C VAL A 550 1.30 41.27 -17.67
N VAL A 551 0.35 40.79 -18.48
CA VAL A 551 -0.59 39.70 -18.15
C VAL A 551 -0.06 38.42 -18.77
N VAL A 552 -0.02 37.33 -18.01
CA VAL A 552 0.46 36.02 -18.48
C VAL A 552 -0.75 35.10 -18.66
N SER A 553 -0.87 34.47 -19.82
CA SER A 553 -1.99 33.59 -20.19
C SER A 553 -1.65 32.11 -20.03
N GLU A 554 -0.42 31.72 -20.39
CA GLU A 554 0.11 30.36 -20.30
C GLU A 554 1.61 30.40 -19.97
N VAL A 555 2.08 29.46 -19.16
CA VAL A 555 3.51 29.16 -19.05
C VAL A 555 3.69 27.66 -19.13
N THR A 556 4.51 27.21 -20.08
CA THR A 556 4.76 25.80 -20.34
C THR A 556 6.26 25.53 -20.28
N TYR A 557 6.67 24.71 -19.32
CA TYR A 557 8.05 24.25 -19.12
C TYR A 557 8.23 22.84 -19.71
N ALA A 558 9.37 22.57 -20.33
CA ALA A 558 9.75 21.26 -20.84
C ALA A 558 11.22 20.95 -20.56
N THR A 559 11.54 19.70 -20.27
CA THR A 559 12.89 19.26 -19.87
C THR A 559 13.19 17.81 -20.29
N PRO A 560 14.47 17.41 -20.44
CA PRO A 560 14.83 16.03 -20.81
C PRO A 560 14.47 14.94 -19.78
N SER A 561 14.07 15.29 -18.55
CA SER A 561 13.77 14.34 -17.47
C SER A 561 12.37 14.56 -16.90
N ALA A 562 11.75 13.50 -16.36
CA ALA A 562 10.40 13.51 -15.80
C ALA A 562 10.23 14.57 -14.70
N ILE A 563 9.19 15.40 -14.76
CA ILE A 563 8.97 16.47 -13.78
C ILE A 563 8.17 15.89 -12.61
N LEU A 564 8.88 15.42 -11.58
CA LEU A 564 8.26 14.83 -10.40
C LEU A 564 7.75 15.92 -9.46
N GLU A 565 6.56 16.47 -9.75
CA GLU A 565 5.86 17.31 -8.79
C GLU A 565 5.28 16.45 -7.67
N GLN A 566 5.67 16.79 -6.44
CA GLN A 566 5.27 16.11 -5.21
C GLN A 566 3.74 16.01 -5.02
N GLU A 567 3.00 16.94 -5.63
CA GLU A 567 1.53 17.01 -5.62
C GLU A 567 0.86 16.02 -6.60
N GLU A 568 1.60 15.48 -7.57
CA GLU A 568 1.12 14.57 -8.62
C GLU A 568 1.54 13.10 -8.39
N LEU A 569 2.27 12.82 -7.31
CA LEU A 569 2.72 11.46 -6.95
C LEU A 569 1.56 10.63 -6.39
N TYR A 570 1.31 9.46 -6.98
CA TYR A 570 0.33 8.50 -6.49
C TYR A 570 1.02 7.27 -5.89
N TRP A 571 0.95 7.13 -4.57
CA TRP A 571 1.53 6.01 -3.83
C TRP A 571 0.46 4.94 -3.59
N ARG A 572 0.64 3.75 -4.20
CA ARG A 572 -0.27 2.61 -4.03
C ARG A 572 0.30 1.60 -3.05
N GLN A 573 -0.58 0.95 -2.30
CA GLN A 573 -0.20 -0.17 -1.43
C GLN A 573 0.08 -1.44 -2.24
N ILE A 574 1.12 -2.17 -1.82
CA ILE A 574 1.47 -3.53 -2.24
C ILE A 574 1.23 -4.45 -1.03
N GLY A 575 0.64 -5.63 -1.25
CA GLY A 575 0.39 -6.59 -0.18
C GLY A 575 1.70 -7.18 0.38
N GLY A 576 1.63 -7.80 1.55
CA GLY A 576 2.79 -8.27 2.30
C GLY A 576 2.98 -7.48 3.59
N HIS A 577 4.15 -7.61 4.21
CA HIS A 577 4.53 -6.89 5.42
C HIS A 577 6.06 -6.85 5.56
N LEU A 578 6.69 -5.69 5.32
CA LEU A 578 8.14 -5.54 5.28
C LEU A 578 8.63 -4.41 6.19
N ASP A 579 9.80 -4.61 6.78
CA ASP A 579 10.58 -3.62 7.53
C ASP A 579 11.35 -2.69 6.57
N VAL A 580 11.95 -3.27 5.51
CA VAL A 580 12.87 -2.62 4.54
C VAL A 580 12.61 -3.18 3.13
N VAL A 581 12.86 -2.41 2.06
CA VAL A 581 12.48 -2.74 0.67
C VAL A 581 13.46 -2.21 -0.40
N GLU A 582 14.63 -2.84 -0.49
CA GLU A 582 15.69 -2.44 -1.43
C GLU A 582 15.34 -2.82 -2.88
N THR A 583 15.47 -1.86 -3.81
CA THR A 583 15.24 -2.03 -5.25
C THR A 583 16.50 -1.70 -6.05
N CYS A 584 16.46 -1.87 -7.37
CA CYS A 584 17.53 -1.41 -8.26
C CYS A 584 17.01 -1.15 -9.68
N ALA A 585 17.81 -0.45 -10.49
CA ALA A 585 17.47 -0.05 -11.86
C ALA A 585 17.05 -1.17 -12.84
N SER A 586 17.19 -2.44 -12.48
CA SER A 586 16.69 -3.58 -13.26
C SER A 586 15.24 -3.98 -12.93
N GLY A 587 14.60 -3.34 -11.94
CA GLY A 587 13.31 -3.76 -11.40
C GLY A 587 13.35 -5.05 -10.58
N VAL A 588 14.53 -5.48 -10.11
CA VAL A 588 14.63 -6.53 -9.09
C VAL A 588 14.51 -5.83 -7.73
N THR A 589 13.47 -6.18 -7.00
CA THR A 589 13.16 -5.62 -5.68
C THR A 589 13.14 -6.74 -4.64
N TRP A 590 13.82 -6.52 -3.53
CA TRP A 590 13.86 -7.39 -2.36
C TRP A 590 13.29 -6.65 -1.16
N GLY A 591 13.06 -7.36 -0.07
CA GLY A 591 12.71 -6.73 1.20
C GLY A 591 13.01 -7.64 2.37
N LEU A 592 13.06 -7.08 3.57
CA LEU A 592 13.27 -7.80 4.82
C LEU A 592 12.02 -7.70 5.69
N GLY A 593 11.53 -8.80 6.25
CA GLY A 593 10.50 -8.77 7.30
C GLY A 593 11.07 -8.28 8.64
N LEU A 594 10.20 -7.92 9.62
CA LEU A 594 10.63 -7.58 10.98
C LEU A 594 11.42 -8.73 11.63
N ASN A 595 11.04 -9.97 11.30
CA ASN A 595 11.74 -11.19 11.69
C ASN A 595 13.11 -11.40 11.00
N LYS A 596 13.55 -10.45 10.16
CA LYS A 596 14.80 -10.45 9.37
C LYS A 596 14.91 -11.56 8.31
N VAL A 597 13.78 -12.12 7.87
CA VAL A 597 13.72 -13.03 6.71
C VAL A 597 13.72 -12.21 5.42
N PRO A 598 14.56 -12.54 4.41
CA PRO A 598 14.55 -11.89 3.12
C PRO A 598 13.45 -12.42 2.19
N TRP A 599 12.82 -11.51 1.46
CA TRP A 599 11.76 -11.75 0.49
C TRP A 599 12.12 -11.10 -0.85
N VAL A 600 11.67 -11.69 -1.96
CA VAL A 600 11.84 -11.14 -3.31
C VAL A 600 10.49 -10.85 -3.95
N TYR A 601 10.38 -9.69 -4.62
CA TYR A 601 9.19 -9.29 -5.34
C TYR A 601 8.98 -10.17 -6.59
N THR A 602 7.74 -10.61 -6.80
CA THR A 602 7.38 -11.60 -7.84
C THR A 602 6.60 -11.00 -9.02
N GLY A 603 6.44 -9.68 -9.09
CA GLY A 603 5.71 -9.01 -10.16
C GLY A 603 4.19 -8.98 -10.00
N GLY A 604 3.62 -9.56 -8.94
CA GLY A 604 2.17 -9.53 -8.67
C GLY A 604 1.69 -8.20 -8.07
N TRP A 605 0.37 -7.99 -8.03
CA TRP A 605 -0.25 -6.89 -7.27
C TRP A 605 -1.54 -7.38 -6.61
N GLY A 606 -1.69 -7.08 -5.33
CA GLY A 606 -2.79 -7.55 -4.48
C GLY A 606 -2.29 -8.19 -3.19
N GLY A 607 -3.15 -8.96 -2.53
CA GLY A 607 -2.90 -9.55 -1.22
C GLY A 607 -3.99 -9.22 -0.20
N ALA A 608 -3.75 -9.54 1.07
CA ALA A 608 -4.77 -9.53 2.12
C ALA A 608 -5.54 -8.21 2.28
N PHE A 609 -4.90 -7.07 1.96
CA PHE A 609 -5.51 -5.73 2.05
C PHE A 609 -6.61 -5.45 1.01
N LEU A 610 -6.64 -6.17 -0.13
CA LEU A 610 -7.70 -6.03 -1.14
C LEU A 610 -8.93 -6.90 -0.87
N GLY A 611 -8.88 -7.83 0.08
CA GLY A 611 -10.05 -8.61 0.51
C GLY A 611 -10.74 -9.42 -0.61
N GLY A 612 -10.02 -9.80 -1.68
CA GLY A 612 -10.58 -10.49 -2.85
C GLY A 612 -11.04 -9.58 -3.98
N LEU A 613 -10.77 -8.26 -3.91
CA LEU A 613 -11.03 -7.30 -5.00
C LEU A 613 -9.91 -7.26 -6.06
N GLU A 614 -8.88 -8.10 -5.97
CA GLU A 614 -7.86 -8.19 -7.01
C GLU A 614 -8.42 -8.74 -8.35
N LEU A 615 -8.08 -8.07 -9.45
CA LEU A 615 -8.41 -8.56 -10.81
C LEU A 615 -7.64 -9.82 -11.19
N THR A 616 -6.48 -10.06 -10.58
CA THR A 616 -5.58 -11.18 -10.88
C THR A 616 -4.87 -11.65 -9.60
N ASN A 617 -5.04 -12.93 -9.24
CA ASN A 617 -4.30 -13.58 -8.15
C ASN A 617 -2.91 -14.10 -8.60
N THR A 618 -2.25 -13.40 -9.53
CA THR A 618 -0.95 -13.81 -10.06
C THR A 618 0.17 -13.51 -9.08
N ASN A 619 0.97 -14.52 -8.77
CA ASN A 619 2.17 -14.46 -7.94
C ASN A 619 1.96 -13.94 -6.51
N ILE A 620 0.74 -14.05 -5.96
CA ILE A 620 0.44 -13.77 -4.55
C ILE A 620 0.76 -15.01 -3.71
N HIS A 621 1.53 -14.82 -2.64
CA HIS A 621 2.00 -15.88 -1.75
C HIS A 621 1.59 -15.60 -0.30
N SER A 622 1.64 -16.64 0.54
CA SER A 622 1.50 -16.49 1.99
C SER A 622 2.78 -15.93 2.58
N MET A 623 2.64 -14.97 3.49
CA MET A 623 3.75 -14.30 4.15
C MET A 623 3.54 -14.33 5.66
N GLU A 624 4.60 -14.66 6.40
CA GLU A 624 4.57 -14.76 7.85
C GLU A 624 5.65 -13.86 8.44
N ASP A 625 5.26 -12.98 9.35
CA ASP A 625 6.20 -12.14 10.10
C ASP A 625 6.04 -12.36 11.60
N THR A 626 7.04 -11.97 12.38
CA THR A 626 7.13 -12.23 13.81
C THR A 626 7.83 -11.08 14.50
N TYR A 627 7.18 -10.57 15.56
CA TYR A 627 7.68 -9.44 16.33
C TYR A 627 7.74 -9.80 17.82
N HIS A 628 8.76 -9.30 18.50
CA HIS A 628 9.00 -9.52 19.92
C HIS A 628 8.71 -8.23 20.68
N TYR A 629 7.66 -8.24 21.50
CA TYR A 629 7.37 -7.16 22.43
C TYR A 629 8.25 -7.29 23.67
N TYR A 630 9.06 -6.28 23.95
CA TYR A 630 9.86 -6.19 25.17
C TYR A 630 9.20 -5.32 26.24
N VAL A 631 9.32 -5.78 27.49
CA VAL A 631 8.94 -5.09 28.73
C VAL A 631 10.08 -5.30 29.74
N TYR A 632 10.48 -4.23 30.43
CA TYR A 632 11.58 -4.26 31.38
C TYR A 632 11.05 -4.19 32.82
N GLU A 633 11.45 -5.15 33.64
CA GLU A 633 11.23 -5.18 35.08
C GLU A 633 12.41 -4.46 35.77
N ASN A 634 12.16 -3.33 36.43
CA ASN A 634 13.17 -2.56 37.14
C ASN A 634 13.10 -2.85 38.64
N GLN A 635 14.21 -2.84 39.38
CA GLN A 635 14.21 -2.95 40.85
C GLN A 635 15.36 -2.14 41.47
N ARG A 636 15.12 -1.51 42.64
CA ARG A 636 16.15 -0.78 43.40
C ARG A 636 16.57 -1.57 44.64
N TRP A 637 17.87 -1.57 44.94
CA TRP A 637 18.44 -2.18 46.14
C TRP A 637 18.15 -1.33 47.39
N ASN A 638 17.77 -1.98 48.48
CA ASN A 638 17.65 -1.35 49.80
C ASN A 638 18.49 -2.09 50.87
N PRO A 639 18.97 -1.40 51.93
CA PRO A 639 19.84 -2.01 52.94
C PRO A 639 19.20 -3.06 53.85
N PHE A 640 17.86 -3.14 53.89
CA PHE A 640 17.12 -3.93 54.90
C PHE A 640 16.44 -5.19 54.32
N GLY A 641 16.39 -5.34 52.99
CA GLY A 641 15.69 -6.40 52.28
C GLY A 641 16.18 -6.64 50.85
N GLY A 642 17.26 -5.99 50.40
CA GLY A 642 17.83 -6.19 49.06
C GLY A 642 17.03 -5.50 47.95
N TYR A 643 17.07 -6.06 46.74
CA TYR A 643 16.32 -5.52 45.59
C TYR A 643 14.82 -5.64 45.81
N THR A 644 14.11 -4.50 45.69
CA THR A 644 12.69 -4.37 46.00
C THR A 644 11.90 -3.75 44.86
N THR A 645 10.59 -3.94 44.90
CA THR A 645 9.63 -3.32 43.97
C THR A 645 9.14 -1.93 44.41
N HIS A 646 9.67 -1.39 45.51
CA HIS A 646 9.37 -0.06 46.01
C HIS A 646 10.54 0.90 45.76
N GLY A 647 10.46 1.66 44.65
CA GLY A 647 11.40 2.72 44.31
C GLY A 647 11.11 4.06 45.01
N LEU A 648 12.02 5.02 44.83
CA LEU A 648 11.86 6.43 45.16
C LEU A 648 10.92 7.13 44.15
N PRO A 649 10.30 8.28 44.48
CA PRO A 649 9.43 9.01 43.55
C PRO A 649 10.11 9.50 42.27
N THR A 650 11.44 9.54 42.24
CA THR A 650 12.28 9.91 41.09
C THR A 650 12.81 8.72 40.30
N ASP A 651 12.49 7.49 40.71
CA ASP A 651 12.95 6.28 40.03
C ASP A 651 12.14 5.99 38.75
N ARG A 652 12.74 5.18 37.87
CA ARG A 652 12.07 4.65 36.68
C ARG A 652 10.83 3.84 37.06
N PRO A 653 9.79 3.77 36.18
CA PRO A 653 8.66 2.89 36.39
C PRO A 653 9.10 1.44 36.61
N MET A 654 8.51 0.80 37.62
CA MET A 654 8.78 -0.59 38.00
C MET A 654 8.64 -1.60 36.86
N TRP A 655 7.73 -1.30 35.93
CA TRP A 655 7.55 -1.97 34.66
C TRP A 655 7.61 -0.91 33.58
N SER A 656 8.58 -1.01 32.68
CA SER A 656 8.88 0.02 31.69
C SER A 656 9.07 -0.50 30.28
N ASP A 657 9.12 0.47 29.36
CA ASP A 657 9.74 0.30 28.05
C ASP A 657 11.28 0.17 28.17
N GLU A 658 11.97 0.14 27.03
CA GLU A 658 13.43 0.03 26.94
C GLU A 658 14.17 1.28 27.42
N THR A 659 13.65 2.48 27.15
CA THR A 659 14.23 3.73 27.64
C THR A 659 14.17 3.78 29.17
N GLY A 660 13.15 3.14 29.76
CA GLY A 660 12.88 3.16 31.18
C GLY A 660 12.19 4.44 31.65
N CYS A 661 11.70 5.25 30.72
CA CYS A 661 10.98 6.49 31.01
C CYS A 661 9.46 6.27 31.00
N GLU A 662 8.94 5.35 30.18
CA GLU A 662 7.51 5.09 30.06
C GLU A 662 7.09 3.88 30.88
N LYS A 663 5.91 3.96 31.51
CA LYS A 663 5.34 2.83 32.26
C LYS A 663 4.64 1.87 31.31
N LYS A 664 5.21 0.67 31.13
CA LYS A 664 4.71 -0.37 30.24
C LYS A 664 4.70 -1.71 30.97
N SER A 665 3.54 -2.36 31.08
CA SER A 665 3.39 -3.68 31.71
C SER A 665 2.91 -4.73 30.73
N PHE A 666 2.89 -5.98 31.19
CA PHE A 666 2.31 -7.13 30.46
C PHE A 666 0.84 -6.90 30.08
N GLU A 667 0.07 -6.23 30.93
CA GLU A 667 -1.37 -5.97 30.76
C GLU A 667 -1.66 -4.80 29.80
N THR A 668 -0.78 -3.79 29.77
CA THR A 668 -0.94 -2.63 28.87
C THR A 668 -0.46 -2.92 27.45
N THR A 669 0.30 -4.00 27.24
CA THR A 669 0.86 -4.36 25.94
C THR A 669 -0.19 -5.05 25.07
N LYS A 670 -0.72 -4.32 24.09
CA LYS A 670 -1.73 -4.79 23.13
C LYS A 670 -1.11 -5.00 21.74
N LEU A 671 -1.73 -5.89 20.96
CA LEU A 671 -1.38 -6.10 19.56
C LEU A 671 -1.86 -4.92 18.69
N PRO A 672 -1.20 -4.63 17.55
CA PRO A 672 -1.55 -3.48 16.71
C PRO A 672 -2.95 -3.59 16.09
N ASN A 673 -3.29 -4.76 15.57
CA ASN A 673 -4.56 -5.06 14.91
C ASN A 673 -4.88 -6.57 14.99
N ARG A 674 -6.03 -6.98 14.47
CA ARG A 674 -6.53 -8.38 14.49
C ARG A 674 -5.69 -9.41 13.71
N HIS A 675 -4.80 -8.97 12.81
CA HIS A 675 -3.99 -9.87 11.97
C HIS A 675 -2.76 -10.40 12.72
N TRP A 676 -2.37 -9.70 13.79
CA TRP A 676 -1.38 -10.18 14.76
C TRP A 676 -2.03 -11.12 15.78
N GLN A 677 -1.30 -12.16 16.17
CA GLN A 677 -1.71 -13.10 17.23
C GLN A 677 -0.53 -13.39 18.17
N TRP A 678 -0.79 -13.48 19.48
CA TRP A 678 0.22 -13.94 20.44
C TRP A 678 0.48 -15.44 20.24
N VAL A 679 1.74 -15.82 20.02
CA VAL A 679 2.15 -17.23 19.82
C VAL A 679 2.98 -17.80 20.97
N THR A 680 3.29 -16.97 21.97
CA THR A 680 4.02 -17.34 23.19
C THR A 680 3.46 -16.55 24.37
N ASP A 681 3.74 -17.01 25.59
CA ASP A 681 3.55 -16.21 26.80
C ASP A 681 4.80 -15.40 27.15
N TRP A 682 4.69 -14.50 28.14
CA TRP A 682 5.81 -13.69 28.59
C TRP A 682 6.92 -14.57 29.20
N CYS A 683 8.11 -14.52 28.63
CA CYS A 683 9.30 -15.22 29.10
C CYS A 683 10.47 -14.26 29.35
N ILE A 684 11.43 -14.70 30.17
CA ILE A 684 12.64 -13.95 30.47
C ILE A 684 13.59 -14.04 29.27
N ASP A 685 14.17 -12.90 28.89
CA ASP A 685 15.15 -12.82 27.82
C ASP A 685 16.58 -12.92 28.37
N TYR A 686 17.16 -14.12 28.28
CA TYR A 686 18.53 -14.38 28.73
C TYR A 686 19.58 -13.81 27.75
N ASP A 687 19.23 -13.58 26.49
CA ASP A 687 20.10 -13.09 25.40
C ASP A 687 20.10 -11.55 25.31
N THR A 688 19.78 -10.88 26.42
CA THR A 688 19.78 -9.40 26.50
C THR A 688 21.18 -8.84 26.20
N PRO A 689 21.34 -7.82 25.33
CA PRO A 689 22.62 -7.17 25.06
C PRO A 689 23.33 -6.69 26.34
N GLY A 690 24.64 -6.95 26.42
CA GLY A 690 25.43 -6.82 27.65
C GLY A 690 25.43 -8.08 28.53
N GLY A 691 24.61 -9.09 28.21
CA GLY A 691 24.45 -10.32 28.96
C GLY A 691 23.52 -10.19 30.17
N THR A 692 23.12 -11.33 30.73
CA THR A 692 22.34 -11.42 31.98
C THR A 692 23.00 -12.35 32.99
N ASP A 693 22.59 -12.30 34.25
CA ASP A 693 22.82 -13.40 35.18
C ASP A 693 21.89 -14.60 34.89
N LYS A 694 22.12 -15.70 35.59
CA LYS A 694 21.33 -16.94 35.48
C LYS A 694 19.82 -16.80 35.73
N ASP A 695 19.38 -15.69 36.34
CA ASP A 695 17.98 -15.40 36.70
C ASP A 695 17.38 -14.27 35.81
N GLY A 696 18.13 -13.84 34.79
CA GLY A 696 17.75 -12.84 33.78
C GLY A 696 18.06 -11.39 34.12
N TRP A 697 18.80 -11.12 35.19
CA TRP A 697 19.07 -9.74 35.65
C TRP A 697 20.32 -9.14 35.03
N GLN A 698 20.25 -7.83 34.79
CA GLN A 698 21.41 -6.96 34.59
C GLN A 698 21.46 -5.94 35.73
N TYR A 699 22.65 -5.55 36.14
CA TYR A 699 22.95 -4.71 37.31
C TYR A 699 23.62 -3.41 36.87
N ALA A 700 23.41 -2.32 37.64
CA ALA A 700 24.08 -1.05 37.44
C ALA A 700 24.17 -0.22 38.73
N ILE A 701 25.10 0.73 38.79
CA ILE A 701 25.26 1.65 39.92
C ILE A 701 24.02 2.53 40.15
N ASP A 702 23.37 3.00 39.08
CA ASP A 702 22.07 3.69 39.10
C ASP A 702 21.39 3.61 37.71
N PHE A 703 20.10 3.95 37.63
CA PHE A 703 19.27 3.80 36.43
C PHE A 703 19.82 4.39 35.10
N PRO A 704 20.55 5.52 35.09
CA PRO A 704 21.13 6.07 33.85
C PRO A 704 22.43 5.40 33.39
N ALA A 705 23.01 4.51 34.20
CA ALA A 705 24.32 3.91 33.92
C ALA A 705 24.23 2.68 33.00
N THR A 706 25.37 2.27 32.45
CA THR A 706 25.49 1.04 31.64
C THR A 706 25.27 -0.20 32.51
N TYR A 707 24.43 -1.11 32.03
CA TYR A 707 24.09 -2.36 32.70
C TYR A 707 25.07 -3.49 32.36
N HIS A 708 25.34 -4.38 33.31
CA HIS A 708 26.23 -5.54 33.18
C HIS A 708 25.68 -6.79 33.92
N PRO A 709 26.16 -8.01 33.61
CA PRO A 709 25.54 -9.24 34.13
C PRO A 709 25.98 -9.64 35.54
N GLN A 710 27.13 -9.16 36.03
CA GLN A 710 27.61 -9.47 37.38
C GLN A 710 27.10 -8.46 38.42
N ASN A 711 26.51 -8.95 39.51
CA ASN A 711 26.07 -8.15 40.65
C ASN A 711 27.26 -7.76 41.54
N CYS A 712 27.58 -6.47 41.59
CA CYS A 712 28.65 -5.87 42.38
C CYS A 712 28.12 -5.10 43.59
N LEU A 713 28.95 -4.90 44.62
CA LEU A 713 28.57 -4.16 45.84
C LEU A 713 28.21 -2.67 45.60
N THR A 714 28.54 -2.14 44.43
CA THR A 714 28.20 -0.79 43.98
C THR A 714 26.81 -0.68 43.36
N ASP A 715 26.16 -1.79 43.05
CA ASP A 715 25.01 -1.78 42.14
C ASP A 715 23.71 -1.55 42.90
N THR A 716 23.19 -0.32 42.81
CA THR A 716 21.96 0.05 43.52
C THR A 716 20.69 -0.22 42.73
N VAL A 717 20.79 -0.58 41.44
CA VAL A 717 19.64 -0.96 40.61
C VAL A 717 19.91 -2.23 39.81
N ARG A 718 18.83 -2.91 39.45
CA ARG A 718 18.85 -4.00 38.47
C ARG A 718 17.64 -3.92 37.55
N ARG A 719 17.77 -4.47 36.34
CA ARG A 719 16.66 -4.64 35.39
C ARG A 719 16.64 -6.05 34.82
N ARG A 720 15.47 -6.56 34.44
CA ARG A 720 15.30 -7.83 33.73
C ARG A 720 14.41 -7.63 32.52
N ARG A 721 14.85 -8.10 31.37
CA ARG A 721 14.08 -8.02 30.13
C ARG A 721 13.15 -9.22 30.03
N TRP A 722 11.88 -8.93 29.80
CA TRP A 722 10.86 -9.90 29.46
C TRP A 722 10.45 -9.68 28.01
N TYR A 723 10.18 -10.75 27.28
CA TYR A 723 9.69 -10.69 25.91
C TYR A 723 8.45 -11.55 25.72
N ARG A 724 7.62 -11.17 24.74
CA ARG A 724 6.51 -11.97 24.24
C ARG A 724 6.45 -11.86 22.73
N THR A 725 6.29 -12.99 22.07
CA THR A 725 6.30 -13.10 20.61
C THR A 725 4.88 -13.13 20.06
N CYS A 726 4.62 -12.27 19.07
CA CYS A 726 3.43 -12.30 18.24
C CYS A 726 3.79 -12.58 16.77
N LYS A 727 2.87 -13.23 16.07
CA LYS A 727 2.99 -13.59 14.65
C LYS A 727 1.94 -12.85 13.83
N LEU A 728 2.32 -12.38 12.66
CA LEU A 728 1.42 -11.86 11.63
C LEU A 728 1.27 -12.89 10.52
N GLN A 729 0.05 -13.04 10.00
CA GLN A 729 -0.21 -13.77 8.77
C GLN A 729 -0.78 -12.79 7.73
N SER A 730 -0.06 -12.63 6.61
CA SER A 730 -0.40 -11.73 5.51
C SER A 730 -0.26 -12.47 4.17
N THR A 731 -0.67 -11.82 3.08
CA THR A 731 -0.40 -12.30 1.72
C THR A 731 0.01 -11.13 0.82
N GLY A 732 0.89 -11.41 -0.14
CA GLY A 732 1.40 -10.41 -1.07
C GLY A 732 2.29 -11.00 -2.16
N PRO A 733 2.74 -10.18 -3.11
CA PRO A 733 3.59 -10.58 -4.24
C PRO A 733 5.07 -10.76 -3.84
N TRP A 734 5.32 -11.56 -2.80
CA TRP A 734 6.63 -11.74 -2.17
C TRP A 734 6.93 -13.22 -1.97
N LEU A 735 8.15 -13.65 -2.28
CA LEU A 735 8.59 -15.04 -2.10
C LEU A 735 9.84 -15.10 -1.20
N GLU A 736 9.87 -16.03 -0.25
CA GLU A 736 10.96 -16.16 0.73
C GLU A 736 12.29 -16.57 0.07
N VAL A 737 13.40 -15.93 0.43
CA VAL A 737 14.72 -16.10 -0.23
C VAL A 737 15.65 -17.01 0.60
N GLY A 738 15.17 -18.22 0.86
CA GLY A 738 15.90 -19.24 1.62
C GLY A 738 16.12 -18.88 3.09
N ASN A 739 16.88 -19.72 3.79
CA ASN A 739 16.78 -19.81 5.25
C ASN A 739 17.72 -18.85 6.02
N THR A 740 18.40 -17.93 5.33
CA THR A 740 19.44 -17.07 5.95
C THR A 740 18.86 -15.70 6.26
N LYS A 741 18.77 -15.37 7.55
CA LYS A 741 18.28 -14.06 8.00
C LYS A 741 19.31 -12.96 7.78
N LEU A 742 18.87 -11.82 7.27
CA LEU A 742 19.70 -10.66 6.96
C LEU A 742 19.37 -9.50 7.90
N GLN A 743 20.40 -8.89 8.47
CA GLN A 743 20.31 -7.59 9.13
C GLN A 743 20.04 -6.48 8.10
N ASP A 744 20.69 -6.59 6.93
CA ASP A 744 20.70 -5.57 5.88
C ASP A 744 20.99 -6.19 4.51
N VAL A 745 20.56 -5.52 3.43
CA VAL A 745 20.73 -5.97 2.04
C VAL A 745 20.88 -4.77 1.12
N SER A 746 21.73 -4.86 0.10
CA SER A 746 21.81 -3.84 -0.94
C SER A 746 21.90 -4.44 -2.34
N LEU A 747 21.23 -3.79 -3.31
CA LEU A 747 21.10 -4.24 -4.69
C LEU A 747 21.68 -3.20 -5.67
N PHE A 748 22.49 -3.66 -6.63
CA PHE A 748 22.98 -2.81 -7.72
C PHE A 748 22.87 -3.51 -9.07
N TYR A 749 22.33 -2.83 -10.08
CA TYR A 749 22.26 -3.36 -11.44
C TYR A 749 23.45 -2.91 -12.28
N ASN A 750 24.26 -3.88 -12.73
CA ASN A 750 25.33 -3.62 -13.68
C ASN A 750 24.82 -3.80 -15.12
N GLU A 751 24.49 -2.67 -15.78
CA GLU A 751 24.07 -2.63 -17.19
C GLU A 751 25.04 -3.36 -18.13
N GLY A 752 26.35 -3.28 -17.86
CA GLY A 752 27.40 -3.87 -18.69
C GLY A 752 27.44 -5.40 -18.66
N THR A 753 27.03 -6.02 -17.54
CA THR A 753 26.92 -7.48 -17.41
C THR A 753 25.49 -8.00 -17.46
N GLN A 754 24.49 -7.10 -17.50
CA GLN A 754 23.06 -7.42 -17.37
C GLN A 754 22.73 -8.30 -16.14
N CYS A 755 23.44 -8.06 -15.04
CA CYS A 755 23.29 -8.80 -13.78
C CYS A 755 23.01 -7.83 -12.64
N THR A 756 22.20 -8.28 -11.68
CA THR A 756 22.01 -7.59 -10.41
C THR A 756 22.99 -8.18 -9.41
N TYR A 757 23.84 -7.36 -8.82
CA TYR A 757 24.66 -7.75 -7.67
C TYR A 757 23.84 -7.51 -6.40
N VAL A 758 23.82 -8.50 -5.51
CA VAL A 758 23.12 -8.40 -4.23
C VAL A 758 24.08 -8.75 -3.12
N TRP A 759 24.32 -7.78 -2.26
CA TRP A 759 25.14 -7.90 -1.06
C TRP A 759 24.24 -7.95 0.16
N GLY A 760 24.60 -8.73 1.17
CA GLY A 760 23.83 -8.82 2.41
C GLY A 760 24.73 -8.90 3.63
N VAL A 761 24.23 -8.42 4.76
CA VAL A 761 24.81 -8.64 6.08
C VAL A 761 23.89 -9.57 6.84
N ALA A 762 24.37 -10.73 7.27
CA ALA A 762 23.62 -11.65 8.12
C ALA A 762 23.38 -11.04 9.51
N VAL A 763 22.36 -11.49 10.24
CA VAL A 763 22.05 -10.99 11.61
C VAL A 763 23.26 -11.04 12.56
N TYR A 764 24.16 -12.01 12.39
CA TYR A 764 25.37 -12.14 13.20
C TYR A 764 26.55 -11.24 12.77
N GLY A 765 26.45 -10.58 11.60
CA GLY A 765 27.43 -9.62 11.06
C GLY A 765 28.30 -10.16 9.91
N ASP A 766 28.07 -11.40 9.49
CA ASP A 766 28.77 -12.02 8.36
C ASP A 766 28.32 -11.40 7.03
N THR A 767 29.26 -11.19 6.10
CA THR A 767 28.94 -10.64 4.78
C THR A 767 28.63 -11.76 3.78
N LEU A 768 27.57 -11.57 2.98
CA LEU A 768 27.11 -12.51 1.98
C LEU A 768 27.00 -11.83 0.60
N PHE A 769 27.27 -12.59 -0.46
CA PHE A 769 27.02 -12.20 -1.85
C PHE A 769 26.06 -13.20 -2.51
N ARG A 770 25.05 -12.73 -3.24
CA ARG A 770 24.07 -13.58 -3.94
C ARG A 770 24.46 -13.81 -5.39
N HIS A 771 24.54 -15.07 -5.80
CA HIS A 771 24.82 -15.45 -7.19
C HIS A 771 23.57 -15.46 -8.08
N ASN A 772 23.78 -15.20 -9.37
CA ASN A 772 22.80 -15.38 -10.47
C ASN A 772 21.50 -14.57 -10.36
N VAL A 773 21.51 -13.42 -9.69
CA VAL A 773 20.36 -12.51 -9.62
C VAL A 773 20.24 -11.70 -10.92
N SER A 774 19.05 -11.66 -11.48
CA SER A 774 18.72 -10.90 -12.70
C SER A 774 17.21 -10.64 -12.79
N PRO A 775 16.73 -9.76 -13.67
CA PRO A 775 15.28 -9.57 -13.89
C PRO A 775 14.50 -10.85 -14.26
N LYS A 776 15.17 -11.86 -14.82
CA LYS A 776 14.57 -13.16 -15.15
C LYS A 776 14.66 -14.19 -14.02
N ASN A 777 15.51 -13.95 -13.04
CA ASN A 777 15.69 -14.77 -11.84
C ASN A 777 15.96 -13.84 -10.64
N PRO A 778 14.93 -13.12 -10.14
CA PRO A 778 15.13 -12.10 -9.11
C PRO A 778 15.57 -12.70 -7.76
N MET A 779 15.35 -14.00 -7.52
CA MET A 779 15.79 -14.70 -6.31
C MET A 779 17.30 -15.06 -6.30
N GLY A 780 17.96 -15.08 -7.47
CA GLY A 780 19.30 -15.66 -7.59
C GLY A 780 19.34 -17.17 -7.37
N SER A 781 20.51 -17.71 -7.02
CA SER A 781 20.71 -19.15 -6.76
C SER A 781 21.14 -19.46 -5.33
N SER A 782 22.12 -18.73 -4.80
CA SER A 782 22.84 -19.14 -3.58
C SER A 782 23.63 -17.99 -2.96
N TRP A 783 23.82 -18.06 -1.64
CA TRP A 783 24.72 -17.17 -0.91
C TRP A 783 26.16 -17.71 -0.92
N GLU A 784 27.13 -16.83 -1.16
CA GLU A 784 28.55 -17.04 -0.89
C GLU A 784 28.97 -16.18 0.30
N HIS A 785 29.77 -16.75 1.21
CA HIS A 785 30.25 -16.04 2.39
C HIS A 785 31.54 -15.26 2.09
N ILE A 786 31.51 -13.95 2.29
CA ILE A 786 32.64 -13.06 2.06
C ILE A 786 33.36 -12.77 3.39
N PRO A 787 34.65 -13.10 3.53
CA PRO A 787 35.39 -12.86 4.76
C PRO A 787 35.38 -11.39 5.20
N ASN A 788 35.09 -11.16 6.47
CA ASN A 788 35.30 -9.90 7.19
C ASN A 788 35.96 -10.19 8.56
N ASP A 789 36.76 -9.24 9.05
CA ASP A 789 37.43 -9.35 10.35
C ASP A 789 36.61 -8.73 11.50
N GLN A 790 35.54 -8.00 11.16
CA GLN A 790 34.62 -7.34 12.08
C GLN A 790 33.18 -7.53 11.62
N ALA A 791 32.32 -7.89 12.56
CA ALA A 791 30.87 -7.97 12.33
C ALA A 791 30.31 -6.64 11.81
N LEU A 792 29.72 -6.69 10.63
CA LEU A 792 29.08 -5.56 9.97
C LEU A 792 27.64 -5.36 10.44
N THR A 793 27.08 -4.18 10.19
CA THR A 793 25.69 -3.83 10.53
C THR A 793 24.90 -3.27 9.35
N ASN A 794 25.58 -2.65 8.39
CA ASN A 794 24.97 -2.12 7.17
C ASN A 794 25.95 -2.22 6.00
N ILE A 795 25.44 -2.38 4.78
CA ILE A 795 26.18 -2.50 3.52
C ILE A 795 25.45 -1.74 2.41
N SER A 796 26.19 -1.16 1.47
CA SER A 796 25.63 -0.60 0.25
C SER A 796 26.56 -0.88 -0.92
N CYS A 797 25.97 -1.29 -2.04
CA CYS A 797 26.65 -1.48 -3.31
C CYS A 797 26.08 -0.52 -4.37
N GLY A 798 26.94 -0.05 -5.28
CA GLY A 798 26.53 0.96 -6.25
C GLY A 798 27.45 1.02 -7.47
N SER A 799 27.36 2.15 -8.19
CA SER A 799 28.09 2.35 -9.44
C SER A 799 29.62 2.34 -9.24
N ASN A 800 30.37 2.28 -10.36
CA ASN A 800 31.84 2.31 -10.35
C ASN A 800 32.49 1.20 -9.49
N ASN A 801 31.83 0.03 -9.39
CA ASN A 801 32.27 -1.12 -8.61
C ASN A 801 32.46 -0.82 -7.11
N GLN A 802 31.69 0.12 -6.56
CA GLN A 802 31.79 0.53 -5.17
C GLN A 802 30.91 -0.36 -4.28
N VAL A 803 31.52 -0.92 -3.23
CA VAL A 803 30.82 -1.57 -2.11
C VAL A 803 31.42 -1.06 -0.81
N TRP A 804 30.54 -0.53 0.04
CA TRP A 804 30.88 0.07 1.33
C TRP A 804 30.04 -0.55 2.43
N ALA A 805 30.55 -0.58 3.66
CA ALA A 805 29.84 -1.12 4.80
C ALA A 805 30.19 -0.38 6.10
N ILE A 806 29.31 -0.50 7.11
CA ILE A 806 29.53 -0.02 8.47
C ILE A 806 29.71 -1.22 9.41
N GLY A 807 30.73 -1.18 10.26
CA GLY A 807 30.96 -2.16 11.33
C GLY A 807 30.18 -1.83 12.61
N ARG A 808 29.98 -2.82 13.50
CA ARG A 808 29.39 -2.61 14.85
C ARG A 808 30.09 -1.55 15.71
N SER A 809 31.32 -1.19 15.37
CA SER A 809 32.14 -0.14 15.98
C SER A 809 31.78 1.29 15.51
N GLY A 810 30.92 1.43 14.50
CA GLY A 810 30.62 2.70 13.82
C GLY A 810 31.70 3.14 12.82
N CYS A 811 32.65 2.26 12.48
CA CYS A 811 33.67 2.51 11.47
C CYS A 811 33.16 2.17 10.06
N ALA A 812 33.57 2.94 9.05
CA ALA A 812 33.32 2.63 7.64
C ALA A 812 34.40 1.69 7.08
N PHE A 813 33.98 0.83 6.16
CA PHE A 813 34.84 -0.08 5.42
C PHE A 813 34.51 -0.02 3.92
N TRP A 814 35.53 -0.11 3.09
CA TRP A 814 35.43 -0.17 1.62
C TRP A 814 35.98 -1.50 1.11
N ARG A 815 35.36 -2.07 0.06
CA ARG A 815 35.78 -3.34 -0.55
C ARG A 815 36.69 -3.10 -1.76
N ILE A 816 37.98 -3.45 -1.61
CA ILE A 816 38.98 -3.35 -2.68
C ILE A 816 38.79 -4.49 -3.69
N GLY A 817 39.14 -4.24 -4.96
CA GLY A 817 39.40 -5.29 -5.96
C GLY A 817 38.21 -5.65 -6.85
N ILE A 818 37.03 -5.07 -6.59
CA ILE A 818 35.82 -5.34 -7.37
C ILE A 818 36.02 -4.88 -8.82
N ASN A 819 35.82 -5.80 -9.77
CA ASN A 819 35.88 -5.53 -11.20
C ASN A 819 35.03 -6.55 -11.98
N SER A 820 34.92 -6.38 -13.30
CA SER A 820 34.08 -7.25 -14.15
C SER A 820 34.49 -8.72 -14.20
N SER A 821 35.71 -9.07 -13.79
CA SER A 821 36.18 -10.46 -13.65
C SER A 821 36.18 -10.97 -12.19
N ASN A 822 36.16 -10.06 -11.21
CA ASN A 822 36.03 -10.37 -9.78
C ASN A 822 34.94 -9.48 -9.15
N PRO A 823 33.65 -9.85 -9.23
CA PRO A 823 32.56 -9.03 -8.71
C PRO A 823 32.45 -9.01 -7.18
N ILE A 824 33.17 -9.90 -6.48
CA ILE A 824 33.20 -9.97 -5.00
C ILE A 824 34.37 -9.19 -4.39
N GLY A 825 35.36 -8.82 -5.20
CA GLY A 825 36.59 -8.15 -4.73
C GLY A 825 37.41 -8.97 -3.75
N ASP A 826 38.51 -8.40 -3.27
CA ASP A 826 39.57 -9.13 -2.59
C ASP A 826 39.50 -8.98 -1.06
N MET A 827 39.40 -7.74 -0.54
CA MET A 827 39.46 -7.46 0.90
C MET A 827 38.74 -6.18 1.31
N TRP A 828 38.51 -6.05 2.62
CA TRP A 828 37.98 -4.84 3.26
C TRP A 828 39.11 -3.94 3.76
N GLU A 829 39.00 -2.64 3.53
CA GLU A 829 39.88 -1.61 4.07
C GLU A 829 39.09 -0.65 4.96
N ALA A 830 39.66 -0.28 6.11
CA ALA A 830 39.04 0.62 7.07
C ALA A 830 39.21 2.08 6.66
N VAL A 831 38.14 2.86 6.77
CA VAL A 831 38.10 4.26 6.34
C VAL A 831 37.73 5.14 7.54
N GLU A 832 38.55 6.17 7.80
CA GLU A 832 38.33 7.09 8.92
C GLU A 832 36.98 7.82 8.79
N ALA A 833 36.21 7.81 9.87
CA ALA A 833 34.91 8.49 9.96
C ALA A 833 35.08 10.02 10.12
N PRO A 834 34.15 10.83 9.60
CA PRO A 834 34.21 12.29 9.72
C PRO A 834 34.31 12.72 11.18
N ASN A 835 35.35 13.48 11.53
CA ASN A 835 35.63 13.94 12.89
C ASN A 835 35.67 12.82 13.97
N GLY A 836 35.89 11.57 13.58
CA GLY A 836 35.85 10.42 14.48
C GLY A 836 34.46 10.09 15.05
N CYS A 837 33.38 10.54 14.42
CA CYS A 837 32.02 10.18 14.85
C CYS A 837 31.69 8.71 14.57
N GLN A 838 30.69 8.16 15.26
CA GLN A 838 30.15 6.83 14.95
C GLN A 838 29.16 6.91 13.80
N LEU A 839 29.40 6.11 12.76
CA LEU A 839 28.51 5.98 11.60
C LEU A 839 27.44 4.92 11.85
N THR A 840 26.27 5.12 11.23
CA THR A 840 25.10 4.24 11.37
C THR A 840 24.64 3.63 10.05
N LYS A 841 24.70 4.40 8.94
CA LYS A 841 24.37 3.95 7.58
C LYS A 841 25.36 4.49 6.56
N VAL A 842 25.62 3.73 5.49
CA VAL A 842 26.30 4.15 4.26
C VAL A 842 25.41 3.85 3.06
N THR A 843 25.44 4.71 2.05
CA THR A 843 24.74 4.50 0.77
C THR A 843 25.59 5.02 -0.40
N VAL A 844 25.53 4.35 -1.56
CA VAL A 844 26.45 4.51 -2.69
C VAL A 844 25.71 4.95 -3.96
N GLY A 845 25.55 6.27 -4.12
CA GLY A 845 24.97 6.85 -5.33
C GLY A 845 25.96 6.96 -6.50
N LYS A 846 25.46 7.31 -7.70
CA LYS A 846 26.28 7.45 -8.92
C LYS A 846 27.34 8.54 -8.83
N CYS A 847 27.01 9.63 -8.14
CA CYS A 847 27.86 10.82 -8.02
C CYS A 847 28.66 10.87 -6.71
N GLY A 848 28.35 10.06 -5.70
CA GLY A 848 29.05 10.10 -4.42
C GLY A 848 28.61 9.02 -3.42
N ILE A 849 29.48 8.74 -2.46
CA ILE A 849 29.23 7.85 -1.33
C ILE A 849 28.81 8.71 -0.14
N TRP A 850 27.71 8.35 0.51
CA TRP A 850 27.10 9.12 1.58
C TRP A 850 27.06 8.31 2.87
N VAL A 851 27.24 8.98 4.02
CA VAL A 851 27.16 8.35 5.34
C VAL A 851 26.29 9.17 6.29
N LEU A 852 25.54 8.46 7.11
CA LEU A 852 24.79 8.99 8.24
C LEU A 852 25.54 8.67 9.53
N ASN A 853 25.60 9.63 10.46
CA ASN A 853 26.19 9.41 11.78
C ASN A 853 25.11 9.24 12.88
N SER A 854 25.54 8.80 14.07
CA SER A 854 24.67 8.59 15.22
C SER A 854 24.04 9.87 15.81
N SER A 855 24.41 11.06 15.32
CA SER A 855 23.77 12.35 15.63
C SER A 855 22.89 12.88 14.50
N GLY A 856 22.56 12.02 13.52
CA GLY A 856 21.68 12.33 12.41
C GLY A 856 22.19 13.42 11.46
N SER A 857 23.51 13.53 11.31
CA SER A 857 24.17 14.42 10.35
C SER A 857 24.68 13.61 9.15
N ILE A 858 24.45 14.14 7.94
CA ILE A 858 24.82 13.51 6.67
C ILE A 858 26.17 14.07 6.17
N TYR A 859 27.01 13.19 5.66
CA TYR A 859 28.27 13.53 5.01
C TYR A 859 28.39 12.83 3.65
N VAL A 860 29.07 13.47 2.70
CA VAL A 860 29.38 12.91 1.38
C VAL A 860 30.90 12.81 1.18
N ARG A 861 31.35 11.72 0.58
CA ARG A 861 32.75 11.48 0.20
C ARG A 861 33.11 12.31 -1.04
N LYS A 862 34.24 13.03 -0.99
CA LYS A 862 34.74 13.86 -2.10
C LYS A 862 35.83 13.18 -2.92
N GLU A 863 35.94 13.61 -4.17
CA GLU A 863 37.01 13.22 -5.12
C GLU A 863 37.07 11.71 -5.39
N VAL A 864 35.93 11.02 -5.23
CA VAL A 864 35.72 9.63 -5.63
C VAL A 864 35.73 9.56 -7.16
N THR A 865 36.72 8.89 -7.72
CA THR A 865 36.87 8.76 -9.19
C THR A 865 37.29 7.34 -9.57
N PRO A 866 37.14 6.90 -10.84
CA PRO A 866 37.64 5.59 -11.26
C PRO A 866 39.16 5.37 -11.08
N VAL A 867 39.94 6.45 -10.88
CA VAL A 867 41.38 6.41 -10.62
C VAL A 867 41.70 6.49 -9.11
N PHE A 868 40.80 7.10 -8.34
CA PHE A 868 40.88 7.26 -6.88
C PHE A 868 39.54 6.85 -6.24
N PRO A 869 39.22 5.54 -6.28
CA PRO A 869 37.91 5.01 -5.86
C PRO A 869 37.60 5.21 -4.38
N GLU A 870 38.62 5.38 -3.54
CA GLU A 870 38.48 5.60 -2.11
C GLU A 870 37.97 7.00 -1.76
N GLY A 871 38.19 8.01 -2.63
CA GLY A 871 37.92 9.43 -2.33
C GLY A 871 38.79 10.01 -1.19
N THR A 872 38.94 11.34 -1.13
CA THR A 872 39.93 11.97 -0.24
C THR A 872 39.43 12.31 1.16
N HIS A 873 38.21 12.86 1.28
CA HIS A 873 37.69 13.36 2.55
C HIS A 873 36.15 13.42 2.57
N TRP A 874 35.59 13.69 3.75
CA TRP A 874 34.16 13.87 3.97
C TRP A 874 33.80 15.36 3.98
N GLN A 875 32.81 15.75 3.18
CA GLN A 875 32.12 17.04 3.32
C GLN A 875 30.82 16.83 4.11
N GLN A 876 30.56 17.65 5.13
CA GLN A 876 29.25 17.69 5.80
C GLN A 876 28.22 18.38 4.90
N VAL A 877 27.02 17.81 4.85
CA VAL A 877 25.87 18.36 4.15
C VAL A 877 24.99 19.12 5.15
N GLU A 878 24.42 20.25 4.74
CA GLU A 878 23.58 21.08 5.62
C GLU A 878 22.32 20.30 6.07
N ASN A 879 21.96 20.41 7.35
CA ASN A 879 20.72 19.84 7.89
C ASN A 879 19.49 20.67 7.46
N THR A 880 18.29 20.09 7.58
CA THR A 880 17.02 20.77 7.29
C THR A 880 16.52 21.54 8.52
N SER A 881 15.45 22.34 8.34
CA SER A 881 14.73 22.99 9.44
C SER A 881 13.99 22.03 10.37
N ASP A 882 13.71 20.81 9.90
CA ASP A 882 12.78 19.88 10.53
C ASP A 882 13.44 18.95 11.57
N GLY A 883 14.77 18.93 11.65
CA GLY A 883 15.53 18.19 12.65
C GLY A 883 16.71 17.43 12.08
N ASN A 884 17.18 16.43 12.83
CA ASN A 884 18.25 15.54 12.36
C ASN A 884 17.68 14.45 11.43
N PHE A 885 18.55 13.83 10.65
CA PHE A 885 18.21 12.68 9.81
C PHE A 885 18.28 11.36 10.58
N ILE A 886 17.35 10.46 10.28
CA ILE A 886 17.31 9.09 10.82
C ILE A 886 17.62 8.04 9.75
N ASP A 887 17.47 8.39 8.47
CA ASP A 887 17.74 7.48 7.36
C ASP A 887 18.18 8.23 6.09
N ILE A 888 18.87 7.53 5.19
CA ILE A 888 19.35 8.00 3.89
C ILE A 888 19.38 6.84 2.87
N SER A 889 19.02 7.11 1.62
CA SER A 889 19.18 6.21 0.48
C SER A 889 19.63 6.98 -0.77
N ALA A 890 20.34 6.31 -1.68
CA ALA A 890 20.92 6.91 -2.88
C ALA A 890 21.09 5.87 -4.02
N ASP A 891 20.28 5.97 -5.07
CA ASP A 891 20.54 5.34 -6.38
C ASP A 891 20.66 6.43 -7.46
N ARG A 892 21.40 6.13 -8.52
CA ARG A 892 21.62 7.01 -9.67
C ARG A 892 22.08 8.41 -9.20
N SER A 893 21.46 9.47 -9.70
CA SER A 893 21.72 10.87 -9.35
C SER A 893 20.85 11.39 -8.20
N GLU A 894 20.03 10.55 -7.57
CA GLU A 894 19.10 10.94 -6.53
C GLU A 894 19.59 10.53 -5.15
N VAL A 895 19.28 11.34 -4.14
CA VAL A 895 19.56 11.04 -2.73
C VAL A 895 18.36 11.48 -1.92
N TRP A 896 17.79 10.53 -1.21
CA TRP A 896 16.61 10.72 -0.38
C TRP A 896 17.00 10.54 1.09
N ALA A 897 16.39 11.31 1.98
CA ALA A 897 16.67 11.26 3.41
C ALA A 897 15.39 11.44 4.23
N VAL A 898 15.33 10.79 5.39
CA VAL A 898 14.20 10.88 6.32
C VAL A 898 14.67 11.51 7.62
N THR A 899 13.85 12.41 8.16
CA THR A 899 14.13 13.15 9.41
C THR A 899 13.47 12.53 10.63
N GLU A 900 13.91 12.91 11.85
CA GLU A 900 13.28 12.54 13.11
C GLU A 900 11.77 12.88 13.14
N SER A 901 11.36 14.00 12.53
CA SER A 901 9.97 14.44 12.38
C SER A 901 9.14 13.60 11.39
N LYS A 902 9.76 12.60 10.74
CA LYS A 902 9.18 11.80 9.65
C LYS A 902 8.87 12.62 8.40
N SER A 903 9.54 13.76 8.21
CA SER A 903 9.59 14.45 6.93
C SER A 903 10.61 13.78 6.01
N VAL A 904 10.19 13.52 4.77
CA VAL A 904 11.02 13.00 3.68
C VAL A 904 11.66 14.18 2.94
N TYR A 905 12.86 14.00 2.41
CA TYR A 905 13.59 15.01 1.65
C TYR A 905 14.35 14.40 0.46
N LEU A 906 14.18 14.97 -0.73
CA LEU A 906 15.02 14.73 -1.90
C LEU A 906 16.15 15.78 -1.96
N ARG A 907 17.38 15.36 -2.24
CA ARG A 907 18.52 16.27 -2.46
C ARG A 907 18.58 16.69 -3.94
N SER A 908 18.45 17.98 -4.20
CA SER A 908 18.52 18.54 -5.56
C SER A 908 19.93 19.08 -5.90
N GLY A 909 20.25 19.13 -7.19
CA GLY A 909 21.50 19.71 -7.73
C GLY A 909 22.75 18.83 -7.60
N ILE A 910 22.58 17.51 -7.43
CA ILE A 910 23.68 16.54 -7.38
C ILE A 910 24.23 16.32 -8.80
N THR A 911 25.53 16.53 -8.97
CA THR A 911 26.25 16.25 -10.23
C THR A 911 27.60 15.61 -9.94
N SER A 912 28.36 15.19 -10.96
CA SER A 912 29.74 14.72 -10.78
C SER A 912 30.65 15.78 -10.15
N ASP A 913 30.42 17.05 -10.49
CA ASP A 913 31.24 18.17 -10.07
C ASP A 913 30.75 18.75 -8.73
N ASN A 914 29.44 18.65 -8.47
CA ASN A 914 28.83 18.93 -7.17
C ASN A 914 28.16 17.67 -6.56
N PRO A 915 28.94 16.70 -6.07
CA PRO A 915 28.38 15.49 -5.49
C PRO A 915 27.67 15.71 -4.15
N ALA A 916 27.75 16.91 -3.56
CA ALA A 916 27.02 17.26 -2.34
C ALA A 916 25.59 17.79 -2.61
N GLY A 917 25.24 18.04 -3.86
CA GLY A 917 24.00 18.73 -4.21
C GLY A 917 23.95 20.18 -3.70
N SER A 918 22.84 20.85 -3.97
CA SER A 918 22.63 22.26 -3.63
C SER A 918 21.72 22.43 -2.42
N LEU A 919 20.57 21.75 -2.39
CA LEU A 919 19.53 21.97 -1.37
C LEU A 919 18.65 20.73 -1.16
N TRP A 920 17.94 20.69 -0.03
CA TRP A 920 16.93 19.69 0.29
C TRP A 920 15.53 20.17 -0.10
N ILE A 921 14.81 19.36 -0.87
CA ILE A 921 13.41 19.55 -1.25
C ILE A 921 12.57 18.59 -0.39
N PRO A 922 11.69 19.08 0.50
CA PRO A 922 10.82 18.22 1.29
C PRO A 922 9.75 17.51 0.44
N ASP A 923 9.42 16.28 0.82
CA ASP A 923 8.24 15.53 0.36
C ASP A 923 7.26 15.31 1.54
N TYR A 924 6.05 15.86 1.38
CA TYR A 924 4.92 15.83 2.32
C TYR A 924 3.83 14.82 1.95
N VAL A 925 3.96 14.01 0.89
CA VAL A 925 2.97 12.93 0.65
C VAL A 925 3.08 11.87 1.75
N LEU A 926 4.31 11.62 2.19
CA LEU A 926 4.66 10.60 3.19
C LEU A 926 4.76 11.15 4.63
N THR A 927 4.55 12.46 4.86
CA THR A 927 4.56 13.01 6.22
C THR A 927 3.33 12.60 7.02
N GLY A 928 3.53 11.94 8.15
CA GLY A 928 2.49 11.63 9.14
C GLY A 928 2.53 10.21 9.71
N SER A 929 3.17 9.29 9.00
CA SER A 929 3.55 7.97 9.51
C SER A 929 5.05 7.76 9.25
N THR A 930 5.68 6.84 9.97
CA THR A 930 7.12 6.61 9.82
C THR A 930 7.35 5.82 8.54
N PHE A 931 8.01 6.40 7.55
CA PHE A 931 8.50 5.68 6.38
C PHE A 931 10.01 5.41 6.48
N LEU A 932 10.42 4.23 6.02
CA LEU A 932 11.76 3.97 5.49
C LEU A 932 11.64 4.01 3.96
N LEU A 933 12.61 4.63 3.30
CA LEU A 933 12.56 4.95 1.86
C LEU A 933 13.81 4.45 1.16
N GLU A 934 13.58 3.63 0.13
CA GLU A 934 14.61 3.09 -0.75
C GLU A 934 14.18 3.29 -2.21
N VAL A 935 15.12 3.78 -3.02
CA VAL A 935 14.87 4.42 -4.34
C VAL A 935 15.65 3.69 -5.42
#